data_AF-A0AAV5GYM9-F1
#
_entry.id   AF-A0AAV5GYM9-F1
#
_cell.length_a   1.000
_cell.length_b   1.000
_cell.length_c   1.000
_cell.angle_alpha   90.00
_cell.angle_beta   90.00
_cell.angle_gamma   90.00
#
_symmetry.space_group_name_H-M   'P 1'
#
loop_
_entity.id
_entity.type
_entity.pdbx_description
1 polymer ?
#
loop_
_entity_poly.entity_id
_entity_poly.type
_entity_poly.pdbx_seq_one_letter_code
_entity_poly.pdbx_strand_id
1 'polypeptide(L)'
;MKPEIMKKEFLLVGLETQIDFSKDFSKTLEDLRETLRQNLNQIPNMSAPVRMVGFWQPDGCYFTGVEVSEEAPVPKDLIVKALPESLFAKFREEKRGTVGGPGGYAYNQWLPESGFRVNEELPGDFEIFDDMEHCDEDDGCDILIPIRPNTFNQKQIRGVVPFPCDAESDSFFGALASALLPILGYSEETPYWCPPKAAYCIGCGGCGDKTTLQKHQLSVYHALLTATGTAFGFDYPEDDEVDCHSFEDVEIGWRWPDAFIGYIMGFAGLTWKRIMRDADQSEIYKAITASIDRGYPVLARLGGHGVFPGETAWQVVTGYKDGALCGLDANSLSETAAYSDGLFLLQNWQDSFIDAVIITGHQEKSVTYMDVLDRIIRTLSHPSHAKLENDIMAKLDAVTPENAEETAMMMCGITGVPIEARWHAAEAFCSMDNMISCLTEEQALKSRLSDLFFKKYIADHNDETHGVCWKIWRLLGVGPETGYWITPEAAKRLLNPETRNEIKRLFRIVFDNDRAVLAELTAVCKGGGGDPVPKKMIPNLPAHPMISNMAGQNYWLNGCMAYLMECLGESPDYDYWFFSGVTGDSFLQVYGKNPEQMVLCYSDIMTDTALKKAFDACGYGYAYDKITEGNREMLGKRIRESIDRNIPVIARVENTFRSFAVICGYDAERFYSIMGEETTPAAYSYSNLIFVGDKKEQPALAVAYKDAVLAVPALMTIQETEDYSFGEKAFIDWAESLEDGRYQKYPAESKLFHTHGDPSFTCWNMHGTYLCMLGTNLCAVDFLKKAYEFNTELTFIEQLLPIYEKQCGKGFMELIGMEGGFSLPPEAIRDSARMKPVSDAIKKAGSYCGDILKVFEQEISEPVSL
;
A
#
# COMPACT_ATOMS: atom_id res chain seq x y z
N MET A 1 -40.38 -0.96 -25.21
CA MET A 1 -41.15 -0.02 -24.35
C MET A 1 -40.28 1.19 -24.04
N LYS A 2 -40.84 2.41 -24.07
CA LYS A 2 -40.09 3.63 -23.73
C LYS A 2 -40.57 4.14 -22.36
N PRO A 3 -39.69 4.31 -21.35
CA PRO A 3 -40.12 4.79 -20.05
C PRO A 3 -40.33 6.29 -20.04
N GLU A 4 -41.07 6.74 -19.04
CA GLU A 4 -41.07 8.12 -18.58
C GLU A 4 -39.92 8.31 -17.58
N ILE A 5 -39.06 9.30 -17.82
CA ILE A 5 -37.99 9.65 -16.88
C ILE A 5 -38.52 10.73 -15.95
N MET A 6 -38.54 10.47 -14.65
CA MET A 6 -39.15 11.35 -13.66
C MET A 6 -38.28 11.48 -12.41
N LYS A 7 -38.43 12.61 -11.72
CA LYS A 7 -37.94 12.76 -10.35
C LYS A 7 -39.08 12.54 -9.37
N LYS A 8 -38.81 11.82 -8.28
CA LYS A 8 -39.80 11.57 -7.24
C LYS A 8 -39.12 11.42 -5.88
N GLU A 9 -39.68 12.09 -4.89
CA GLU A 9 -39.47 11.76 -3.48
C GLU A 9 -40.61 10.87 -3.02
N PHE A 10 -40.35 10.01 -2.02
CA PHE A 10 -41.37 9.15 -1.44
C PHE A 10 -41.43 9.36 0.06
N LEU A 11 -42.63 9.54 0.60
CA LEU A 11 -42.92 9.39 2.01
C LEU A 11 -43.99 8.32 2.15
N LEU A 12 -43.60 7.17 2.69
CA LEU A 12 -44.43 5.96 2.71
C LEU A 12 -44.72 5.54 4.15
N VAL A 13 -45.93 5.05 4.38
CA VAL A 13 -46.32 4.36 5.61
C VAL A 13 -46.81 2.97 5.25
N GLY A 14 -46.29 1.95 5.91
CA GLY A 14 -46.63 0.58 5.56
C GLY A 14 -46.12 -0.48 6.54
N LEU A 15 -46.00 -1.69 6.02
CA LEU A 15 -45.53 -2.88 6.70
C LEU A 15 -44.35 -3.47 5.91
N GLU A 16 -43.46 -4.16 6.60
CA GLU A 16 -42.40 -4.93 5.94
C GLU A 16 -42.29 -6.31 6.58
N THR A 17 -41.80 -7.28 5.80
CA THR A 17 -41.58 -8.64 6.30
C THR A 17 -40.38 -9.27 5.61
N GLN A 18 -39.65 -10.09 6.36
CA GLN A 18 -38.54 -10.87 5.81
C GLN A 18 -39.08 -12.03 4.97
N ILE A 19 -38.55 -12.21 3.77
CA ILE A 19 -38.95 -13.31 2.88
C ILE A 19 -37.93 -14.45 2.93
N ASP A 20 -38.44 -15.67 3.12
CA ASP A 20 -37.67 -16.90 2.99
C ASP A 20 -37.79 -17.42 1.56
N PHE A 21 -36.81 -17.08 0.72
CA PHE A 21 -36.77 -17.49 -0.70
C PHE A 21 -36.68 -19.00 -0.93
N SER A 22 -36.44 -19.82 0.12
CA SER A 22 -36.45 -21.28 0.01
C SER A 22 -37.86 -21.88 -0.01
N LYS A 23 -38.90 -21.06 0.23
CA LYS A 23 -40.30 -21.46 0.29
C LYS A 23 -41.14 -20.62 -0.66
N ASP A 24 -42.34 -21.12 -0.99
CA ASP A 24 -43.36 -20.30 -1.62
C ASP A 24 -43.81 -19.21 -0.64
N PHE A 25 -43.57 -17.95 -1.02
CA PHE A 25 -43.83 -16.76 -0.21
C PHE A 25 -45.04 -15.96 -0.71
N SER A 26 -45.75 -16.43 -1.74
CA SER A 26 -46.92 -15.72 -2.30
C SER A 26 -47.98 -15.47 -1.24
N LYS A 27 -48.20 -16.46 -0.35
CA LYS A 27 -49.14 -16.32 0.77
C LYS A 27 -48.70 -15.27 1.79
N THR A 28 -47.39 -15.19 2.05
CA THR A 28 -46.82 -14.18 2.96
C THR A 28 -47.03 -12.77 2.43
N LEU A 29 -46.87 -12.56 1.12
CA LEU A 29 -47.15 -11.26 0.50
C LEU A 29 -48.64 -10.91 0.51
N GLU A 30 -49.51 -11.89 0.26
CA GLU A 30 -50.97 -11.70 0.36
C GLU A 30 -51.39 -11.27 1.77
N ASP A 31 -50.90 -11.98 2.79
CA ASP A 31 -51.21 -11.69 4.19
C ASP A 31 -50.67 -10.32 4.63
N LEU A 32 -49.49 -9.92 4.15
CA LEU A 32 -48.90 -8.60 4.42
C LEU A 32 -49.77 -7.48 3.83
N ARG A 33 -50.21 -7.63 2.57
CA ARG A 33 -51.07 -6.66 1.89
C ARG A 33 -52.44 -6.56 2.55
N GLU A 34 -53.02 -7.68 2.95
CA GLU A 34 -54.30 -7.70 3.67
C GLU A 34 -54.18 -7.03 5.05
N THR A 35 -53.07 -7.26 5.76
CA THR A 35 -52.79 -6.58 7.03
C THR A 35 -52.67 -5.07 6.82
N LEU A 36 -52.03 -4.62 5.74
CA LEU A 36 -51.97 -3.20 5.39
C LEU A 36 -53.38 -2.63 5.16
N ARG A 37 -54.23 -3.31 4.39
CA ARG A 37 -55.62 -2.89 4.12
C ARG A 37 -56.43 -2.68 5.39
N GLN A 38 -56.29 -3.60 6.35
CA GLN A 38 -57.00 -3.54 7.64
C GLN A 38 -56.54 -2.35 8.51
N ASN A 39 -55.34 -1.82 8.27
CA ASN A 39 -54.76 -0.71 9.01
C ASN A 39 -54.82 0.65 8.29
N LEU A 40 -55.37 0.73 7.07
CA LEU A 40 -55.42 1.98 6.29
C LEU A 40 -56.10 3.13 7.02
N ASN A 41 -57.18 2.86 7.77
CA ASN A 41 -57.90 3.86 8.53
C ASN A 41 -57.10 4.47 9.70
N GLN A 42 -55.95 3.86 10.04
CA GLN A 42 -55.02 4.33 11.06
C GLN A 42 -53.84 5.10 10.46
N ILE A 43 -53.73 5.20 9.13
CA ILE A 43 -52.68 5.97 8.44
C ILE A 43 -53.22 7.38 8.17
N PRO A 44 -52.75 8.41 8.90
CA PRO A 44 -53.10 9.80 8.61
C PRO A 44 -52.47 10.27 7.29
N ASN A 45 -53.06 11.32 6.70
CA ASN A 45 -52.46 12.07 5.58
C ASN A 45 -52.13 11.25 4.32
N MET A 46 -52.86 10.17 4.04
CA MET A 46 -52.70 9.41 2.80
C MET A 46 -52.92 10.28 1.54
N SER A 47 -52.02 10.16 0.58
CA SER A 47 -52.09 10.83 -0.71
C SER A 47 -53.21 10.23 -1.56
N ALA A 48 -53.95 11.09 -2.29
CA ALA A 48 -55.01 10.67 -3.21
C ALA A 48 -54.50 10.66 -4.67
N PRO A 49 -54.77 9.61 -5.47
CA PRO A 49 -55.46 8.37 -5.09
C PRO A 49 -54.59 7.49 -4.19
N VAL A 50 -55.22 6.79 -3.25
CA VAL A 50 -54.55 5.83 -2.37
C VAL A 50 -54.17 4.61 -3.20
N ARG A 51 -52.87 4.38 -3.31
CA ARG A 51 -52.29 3.30 -4.12
C ARG A 51 -51.29 2.52 -3.28
N MET A 52 -51.24 1.23 -3.54
CA MET A 52 -50.26 0.36 -2.90
C MET A 52 -48.91 0.52 -3.59
N VAL A 53 -47.86 0.63 -2.79
CA VAL A 53 -46.46 0.68 -3.23
C VAL A 53 -45.74 -0.51 -2.61
N GLY A 54 -45.07 -1.31 -3.43
CA GLY A 54 -44.27 -2.45 -3.00
C GLY A 54 -42.86 -2.40 -3.56
N PHE A 55 -41.85 -2.80 -2.80
CA PHE A 55 -40.48 -2.95 -3.29
C PHE A 55 -39.65 -3.88 -2.40
N TRP A 56 -38.60 -4.44 -3.00
CA TRP A 56 -37.63 -5.29 -2.33
C TRP A 56 -36.48 -4.48 -1.73
N GLN A 57 -36.09 -4.82 -0.51
CA GLN A 57 -34.90 -4.29 0.15
C GLN A 57 -33.69 -5.20 -0.09
N PRO A 58 -32.45 -4.68 -0.02
CA PRO A 58 -31.24 -5.45 -0.34
C PRO A 58 -31.01 -6.71 0.52
N ASP A 59 -31.58 -6.73 1.73
CA ASP A 59 -31.50 -7.83 2.70
C ASP A 59 -32.55 -8.93 2.48
N GLY A 60 -33.36 -8.83 1.43
CA GLY A 60 -34.44 -9.78 1.15
C GLY A 60 -35.75 -9.48 1.90
N CYS A 61 -35.85 -8.34 2.58
CA CYS A 61 -37.11 -7.86 3.13
C CYS A 61 -38.00 -7.25 2.04
N TYR A 62 -39.31 -7.48 2.10
CA TYR A 62 -40.29 -6.83 1.21
C TYR A 62 -41.10 -5.80 1.98
N PHE A 63 -41.17 -4.58 1.47
CA PHE A 63 -42.01 -3.51 2.00
C PHE A 63 -43.29 -3.39 1.16
N THR A 64 -44.42 -3.15 1.82
CA THR A 64 -45.66 -2.72 1.18
C THR A 64 -46.32 -1.60 1.98
N GLY A 65 -46.76 -0.53 1.31
CA GLY A 65 -47.31 0.64 1.98
C GLY A 65 -48.10 1.54 1.06
N VAL A 66 -48.44 2.73 1.58
CA VAL A 66 -49.12 3.81 0.87
C VAL A 66 -48.34 5.11 1.02
N GLU A 67 -48.45 5.98 0.01
CA GLU A 67 -47.83 7.30 0.05
C GLU A 67 -48.65 8.27 0.92
N VAL A 68 -47.97 9.04 1.77
CA VAL A 68 -48.58 10.08 2.63
C VAL A 68 -47.99 11.45 2.29
N SER A 69 -48.77 12.52 2.46
CA SER A 69 -48.35 13.87 2.07
C SER A 69 -47.44 14.56 3.10
N GLU A 70 -47.48 14.12 4.36
CA GLU A 70 -46.66 14.64 5.44
C GLU A 70 -46.54 13.61 6.58
N GLU A 71 -45.48 13.70 7.37
CA GLU A 71 -45.21 12.78 8.47
C GLU A 71 -46.16 13.06 9.65
N ALA A 72 -46.72 11.99 10.23
CA ALA A 72 -47.57 12.06 11.41
C ALA A 72 -47.43 10.77 12.25
N PRO A 73 -47.76 10.81 13.56
CA PRO A 73 -47.67 9.62 14.40
C PRO A 73 -48.54 8.47 13.89
N VAL A 74 -47.93 7.30 13.70
CA VAL A 74 -48.59 6.05 13.27
C VAL A 74 -48.51 4.99 14.37
N PRO A 75 -49.42 4.00 14.39
CA PRO A 75 -49.32 2.83 15.28
C PRO A 75 -47.93 2.16 15.24
N LYS A 76 -47.52 1.58 16.37
CA LYS A 76 -46.19 0.96 16.56
C LYS A 76 -45.86 -0.12 15.52
N ASP A 77 -46.87 -0.77 14.98
CA ASP A 77 -46.70 -1.88 14.04
C ASP A 77 -46.56 -1.39 12.58
N LEU A 78 -46.72 -0.08 12.31
CA LEU A 78 -46.49 0.52 11.00
C LEU A 78 -45.13 1.24 10.94
N ILE A 79 -44.54 1.24 9.75
CA ILE A 79 -43.20 1.77 9.49
C ILE A 79 -43.32 2.96 8.54
N VAL A 80 -42.60 4.03 8.87
CA VAL A 80 -42.45 5.21 8.01
C VAL A 80 -41.13 5.10 7.24
N LYS A 81 -41.17 5.24 5.91
CA LYS A 81 -39.99 5.34 5.05
C LYS A 81 -40.01 6.64 4.27
N ALA A 82 -39.03 7.51 4.56
CA ALA A 82 -38.76 8.72 3.80
C ALA A 82 -37.58 8.46 2.85
N LEU A 83 -37.84 8.48 1.55
CA LEU A 83 -36.82 8.34 0.51
C LEU A 83 -36.61 9.69 -0.19
N PRO A 84 -35.35 10.13 -0.34
CA PRO A 84 -35.04 11.44 -0.92
C PRO A 84 -35.46 11.51 -2.39
N GLU A 85 -35.69 12.74 -2.89
CA GLU A 85 -35.96 12.98 -4.31
C GLU A 85 -34.88 12.33 -5.18
N SER A 86 -35.32 11.41 -6.05
CA SER A 86 -34.43 10.60 -6.89
C SER A 86 -34.97 10.46 -8.30
N LEU A 87 -34.10 10.06 -9.24
CA LEU A 87 -34.48 9.86 -10.64
C LEU A 87 -34.96 8.42 -10.86
N PHE A 88 -36.08 8.25 -11.57
CA PHE A 88 -36.69 6.97 -11.87
C PHE A 88 -37.01 6.84 -13.36
N ALA A 89 -36.88 5.62 -13.87
CA ALA A 89 -37.47 5.20 -15.14
C ALA A 89 -38.78 4.49 -14.83
N LYS A 90 -39.90 5.13 -15.19
CA LYS A 90 -41.25 4.61 -15.01
C LYS A 90 -41.68 3.86 -16.26
N PHE A 91 -42.08 2.60 -16.07
CA PHE A 91 -42.68 1.75 -17.08
C PHE A 91 -44.09 1.34 -16.66
N ARG A 92 -44.94 1.05 -17.64
CA ARG A 92 -46.20 0.35 -17.42
C ARG A 92 -45.98 -1.14 -17.64
N GLU A 93 -46.29 -1.95 -16.63
CA GLU A 93 -46.25 -3.39 -16.68
C GLU A 93 -47.69 -3.93 -16.67
N GLU A 94 -48.09 -4.64 -17.72
CA GLU A 94 -49.45 -5.24 -17.83
C GLU A 94 -49.52 -6.65 -17.24
N LYS A 95 -48.36 -7.28 -17.01
CA LYS A 95 -48.23 -8.59 -16.39
C LYS A 95 -46.95 -8.65 -15.57
N ARG A 96 -47.05 -9.06 -14.32
CA ARG A 96 -45.95 -8.99 -13.35
C ARG A 96 -44.70 -9.74 -13.82
N GLY A 97 -43.53 -9.11 -13.64
CA GLY A 97 -42.22 -9.71 -13.93
C GLY A 97 -41.80 -9.70 -15.40
N THR A 98 -42.48 -8.93 -16.24
CA THR A 98 -42.13 -8.78 -17.67
C THR A 98 -41.23 -7.56 -17.94
N VAL A 99 -41.26 -6.57 -17.04
CA VAL A 99 -40.53 -5.31 -17.13
C VAL A 99 -39.49 -5.21 -16.01
N GLY A 100 -39.91 -5.40 -14.75
CA GLY A 100 -39.05 -5.34 -13.57
C GLY A 100 -38.31 -6.65 -13.29
N GLY A 101 -37.36 -6.60 -12.36
CA GLY A 101 -36.51 -7.71 -11.93
C GLY A 101 -35.40 -8.08 -12.92
N PRO A 102 -34.44 -8.94 -12.52
CA PRO A 102 -33.25 -9.27 -13.34
C PRO A 102 -33.58 -9.88 -14.72
N GLY A 103 -34.75 -10.51 -14.86
CA GLY A 103 -35.24 -11.09 -16.11
C GLY A 103 -36.06 -10.12 -16.99
N GLY A 104 -36.45 -8.96 -16.47
CA GLY A 104 -37.40 -8.06 -17.12
C GLY A 104 -36.82 -7.24 -18.28
N TYR A 105 -37.72 -6.74 -19.14
CA TYR A 105 -37.37 -5.92 -20.31
C TYR A 105 -36.49 -4.71 -19.94
N ALA A 106 -36.77 -4.08 -18.80
CA ALA A 106 -36.08 -2.84 -18.45
C ALA A 106 -34.58 -3.09 -18.19
N TYR A 107 -34.22 -4.18 -17.52
CA TYR A 107 -32.83 -4.55 -17.25
C TYR A 107 -32.12 -5.15 -18.46
N ASN A 108 -32.81 -6.00 -19.23
CA ASN A 108 -32.18 -6.78 -20.31
C ASN A 108 -32.13 -6.09 -21.66
N GLN A 109 -32.97 -5.08 -21.90
CA GLN A 109 -33.07 -4.42 -23.21
C GLN A 109 -32.93 -2.90 -23.09
N TRP A 110 -33.69 -2.25 -22.21
CA TRP A 110 -33.69 -0.79 -22.17
C TRP A 110 -32.46 -0.21 -21.47
N LEU A 111 -32.17 -0.64 -20.24
CA LEU A 111 -31.12 -0.07 -19.41
C LEU A 111 -29.74 -0.08 -20.10
N PRO A 112 -29.30 -1.17 -20.77
CA PRO A 112 -28.01 -1.21 -21.47
C PRO A 112 -27.86 -0.15 -22.57
N GLU A 113 -28.97 0.32 -23.16
CA GLU A 113 -28.98 1.30 -24.25
C GLU A 113 -29.43 2.71 -23.80
N SER A 114 -29.79 2.87 -22.52
CA SER A 114 -30.54 4.03 -22.03
C SER A 114 -29.72 5.29 -21.76
N GLY A 115 -28.40 5.16 -21.61
CA GLY A 115 -27.55 6.21 -21.05
C GLY A 115 -27.74 6.42 -19.53
N PHE A 116 -28.40 5.50 -18.85
CA PHE A 116 -28.58 5.45 -17.40
C PHE A 116 -28.06 4.13 -16.84
N ARG A 117 -27.79 4.11 -15.54
CA ARG A 117 -27.53 2.89 -14.75
C ARG A 117 -28.44 2.86 -13.53
N VAL A 118 -28.61 1.69 -12.92
CA VAL A 118 -29.38 1.56 -11.68
C VAL A 118 -28.75 2.39 -10.56
N ASN A 119 -29.60 3.03 -9.75
CA ASN A 119 -29.19 3.69 -8.53
C ASN A 119 -29.33 2.74 -7.34
N GLU A 120 -28.23 2.07 -6.99
CA GLU A 120 -28.16 1.07 -5.90
C GLU A 120 -28.25 1.68 -4.49
N GLU A 121 -28.28 3.01 -4.37
CA GLU A 121 -28.52 3.72 -3.10
C GLU A 121 -30.00 3.68 -2.68
N LEU A 122 -30.89 3.24 -3.58
CA LEU A 122 -32.31 3.07 -3.32
C LEU A 122 -32.68 1.58 -3.30
N PRO A 123 -33.81 1.22 -2.66
CA PRO A 123 -34.37 -0.13 -2.75
C PRO A 123 -34.66 -0.55 -4.19
N GLY A 124 -34.95 -1.84 -4.38
CA GLY A 124 -35.26 -2.40 -5.69
C GLY A 124 -36.50 -1.80 -6.35
N ASP A 125 -36.89 -2.35 -7.49
CA ASP A 125 -37.99 -1.85 -8.31
C ASP A 125 -39.26 -1.56 -7.49
N PHE A 126 -39.82 -0.38 -7.70
CA PHE A 126 -41.04 0.06 -7.04
C PHE A 126 -42.25 -0.34 -7.88
N GLU A 127 -43.03 -1.28 -7.36
CA GLU A 127 -44.33 -1.69 -7.87
C GLU A 127 -45.40 -0.73 -7.34
N ILE A 128 -45.96 0.13 -8.20
CA ILE A 128 -47.06 1.04 -7.84
C ILE A 128 -48.34 0.55 -8.51
N PHE A 129 -49.24 -0.01 -7.71
CA PHE A 129 -50.51 -0.55 -8.18
C PHE A 129 -51.51 0.58 -8.46
N ASP A 130 -52.48 0.30 -9.34
CA ASP A 130 -53.47 1.31 -9.74
C ASP A 130 -54.42 1.70 -8.59
N ASP A 131 -54.68 0.75 -7.70
CA ASP A 131 -55.50 0.91 -6.50
C ASP A 131 -55.09 -0.10 -5.41
N MET A 132 -55.96 -0.30 -4.41
CA MET A 132 -55.71 -1.20 -3.27
C MET A 132 -56.31 -2.60 -3.47
N GLU A 133 -57.15 -2.80 -4.47
CA GLU A 133 -57.91 -4.04 -4.72
C GLU A 133 -57.23 -4.92 -5.78
N HIS A 134 -56.59 -4.32 -6.79
CA HIS A 134 -55.92 -4.98 -7.90
C HIS A 134 -54.40 -5.00 -7.68
N CYS A 135 -53.92 -6.02 -6.95
CA CYS A 135 -52.50 -6.17 -6.63
C CYS A 135 -51.93 -7.56 -6.95
N ASP A 136 -52.66 -8.37 -7.71
CA ASP A 136 -52.27 -9.74 -8.03
C ASP A 136 -51.35 -9.81 -9.27
N GLU A 137 -50.83 -10.99 -9.59
CA GLU A 137 -49.83 -11.16 -10.67
C GLU A 137 -50.38 -10.87 -12.08
N ASP A 138 -51.70 -10.94 -12.24
CA ASP A 138 -52.42 -10.64 -13.47
C ASP A 138 -52.86 -9.17 -13.58
N ASP A 139 -52.66 -8.37 -12.52
CA ASP A 139 -52.99 -6.94 -12.50
C ASP A 139 -51.80 -6.09 -13.00
N GLY A 140 -52.12 -5.02 -13.73
CA GLY A 140 -51.13 -4.08 -14.20
C GLY A 140 -50.62 -3.16 -13.08
N CYS A 141 -49.35 -2.78 -13.14
CA CYS A 141 -48.76 -1.79 -12.24
C CYS A 141 -47.75 -0.89 -12.95
N ASP A 142 -47.44 0.25 -12.34
CA ASP A 142 -46.31 1.06 -12.75
C ASP A 142 -45.04 0.54 -12.06
N ILE A 143 -44.01 0.22 -12.85
CA ILE A 143 -42.69 -0.17 -12.35
C ILE A 143 -41.77 1.04 -12.42
N LEU A 144 -41.30 1.50 -11.26
CA LEU A 144 -40.32 2.59 -11.16
C LEU A 144 -38.96 2.00 -10.81
N ILE A 145 -38.02 2.10 -11.75
CA ILE A 145 -36.64 1.66 -11.55
C ILE A 145 -35.79 2.86 -11.14
N PRO A 146 -35.13 2.83 -9.98
CA PRO A 146 -34.24 3.90 -9.56
C PRO A 146 -33.03 3.96 -10.50
N ILE A 147 -32.77 5.12 -11.09
CA ILE A 147 -31.72 5.32 -12.09
C ILE A 147 -30.85 6.54 -11.77
N ARG A 148 -29.66 6.57 -12.34
CA ARG A 148 -28.76 7.73 -12.37
C ARG A 148 -28.09 7.84 -13.74
N PRO A 149 -27.76 9.05 -14.21
CA PRO A 149 -27.09 9.22 -15.50
C PRO A 149 -25.82 8.37 -15.57
N ASN A 150 -25.59 7.71 -16.70
CA ASN A 150 -24.39 6.96 -16.94
C ASN A 150 -23.24 7.93 -17.30
N THR A 151 -22.65 8.57 -16.29
CA THR A 151 -21.58 9.57 -16.46
C THR A 151 -20.21 8.97 -16.80
N PHE A 152 -20.11 7.66 -17.04
CA PHE A 152 -18.82 6.95 -17.17
C PHE A 152 -18.63 6.26 -18.53
N ASN A 153 -19.15 6.83 -19.63
CA ASN A 153 -18.78 6.35 -20.96
C ASN A 153 -17.61 7.12 -21.59
N GLN A 154 -17.16 8.22 -20.97
CA GLN A 154 -16.01 8.96 -21.45
C GLN A 154 -15.34 9.77 -20.34
N LYS A 155 -14.01 9.66 -20.22
CA LYS A 155 -13.20 10.56 -19.40
C LYS A 155 -11.86 10.82 -20.06
N GLN A 156 -11.30 12.00 -19.82
CA GLN A 156 -10.00 12.39 -20.32
C GLN A 156 -9.31 13.30 -19.29
N ILE A 157 -8.18 12.85 -18.76
CA ILE A 157 -7.28 13.66 -17.94
C ILE A 157 -6.58 14.67 -18.85
N ARG A 158 -6.49 15.92 -18.39
CA ARG A 158 -5.77 17.02 -19.03
C ARG A 158 -4.47 17.31 -18.28
N GLY A 159 -3.62 18.16 -18.84
CA GLY A 159 -2.34 18.52 -18.20
C GLY A 159 -1.28 17.43 -18.35
N VAL A 160 -1.31 16.72 -19.47
CA VAL A 160 -0.29 15.74 -19.87
C VAL A 160 0.45 16.25 -21.10
N VAL A 161 1.68 15.80 -21.29
CA VAL A 161 2.57 16.23 -22.39
C VAL A 161 2.88 15.03 -23.27
N PRO A 162 2.67 15.11 -24.60
CA PRO A 162 3.13 14.08 -25.53
C PRO A 162 4.63 13.83 -25.41
N PHE A 163 5.03 12.57 -25.44
CA PHE A 163 6.43 12.14 -25.41
C PHE A 163 6.76 11.40 -26.71
N PRO A 164 8.01 11.51 -27.22
CA PRO A 164 9.09 12.33 -26.66
C PRO A 164 8.83 13.84 -26.86
N CYS A 165 9.17 14.65 -25.85
CA CYS A 165 9.06 16.10 -25.82
C CYS A 165 10.40 16.80 -26.18
N ASP A 166 11.52 16.07 -26.11
CA ASP A 166 12.86 16.52 -26.49
C ASP A 166 13.74 15.31 -26.85
N ALA A 167 15.02 15.32 -26.49
CA ALA A 167 15.92 14.18 -26.60
C ALA A 167 15.58 13.10 -25.56
N GLU A 168 14.40 12.50 -25.63
CA GLU A 168 13.98 11.38 -24.78
C GLU A 168 14.03 10.10 -25.62
N SER A 169 15.10 9.33 -25.44
CA SER A 169 15.37 8.09 -26.19
C SER A 169 14.78 6.83 -25.55
N ASP A 170 14.29 6.90 -24.31
CA ASP A 170 13.67 5.79 -23.58
C ASP A 170 12.17 6.01 -23.40
N SER A 171 11.37 5.05 -23.91
CA SER A 171 9.91 5.18 -23.92
C SER A 171 9.29 5.09 -22.53
N PHE A 172 9.88 4.31 -21.62
CA PHE A 172 9.40 4.11 -20.26
C PHE A 172 9.50 5.39 -19.44
N PHE A 173 10.67 6.02 -19.41
CA PHE A 173 10.87 7.26 -18.67
C PHE A 173 10.10 8.43 -19.28
N GLY A 174 9.96 8.49 -20.61
CA GLY A 174 9.17 9.52 -21.29
C GLY A 174 7.69 9.40 -20.93
N ALA A 175 7.14 8.18 -21.00
CA ALA A 175 5.78 7.88 -20.58
C ALA A 175 5.57 8.20 -19.10
N LEU A 176 6.49 7.76 -18.23
CA LEU A 176 6.39 7.98 -16.80
C LEU A 176 6.41 9.46 -16.43
N ALA A 177 7.35 10.23 -17.00
CA ALA A 177 7.44 11.66 -16.76
C ALA A 177 6.13 12.38 -17.11
N SER A 178 5.51 12.03 -18.24
CA SER A 178 4.21 12.59 -18.65
C SER A 178 3.05 12.16 -17.77
N ALA A 179 3.04 10.91 -17.29
CA ALA A 179 2.00 10.41 -16.38
C ALA A 179 2.05 11.09 -15.01
N LEU A 180 3.24 11.46 -14.52
CA LEU A 180 3.44 12.05 -13.21
C LEU A 180 3.06 13.53 -13.13
N LEU A 181 2.98 14.25 -14.24
CA LEU A 181 2.66 15.69 -14.24
C LEU A 181 1.37 16.04 -13.48
N PRO A 182 0.19 15.47 -13.81
CA PRO A 182 -1.04 15.79 -13.09
C PRO A 182 -1.02 15.30 -11.63
N ILE A 183 -0.26 14.25 -11.33
CA ILE A 183 -0.16 13.65 -10.00
C ILE A 183 0.68 14.51 -9.06
N LEU A 184 1.76 15.10 -9.58
CA LEU A 184 2.64 16.00 -8.86
C LEU A 184 2.11 17.45 -8.84
N GLY A 185 0.96 17.72 -9.47
CA GLY A 185 0.32 19.02 -9.48
C GLY A 185 0.98 20.04 -10.40
N TYR A 186 1.70 19.59 -11.43
CA TYR A 186 2.26 20.49 -12.44
C TYR A 186 1.19 20.92 -13.45
N SER A 187 1.16 22.23 -13.75
CA SER A 187 0.34 22.82 -14.81
C SER A 187 1.14 23.87 -15.58
N GLU A 188 0.53 24.49 -16.59
CA GLU A 188 1.17 25.58 -17.34
C GLU A 188 1.44 26.83 -16.48
N GLU A 189 0.73 26.95 -15.35
CA GLU A 189 0.85 28.01 -14.37
C GLU A 189 1.88 27.71 -13.27
N THR A 190 2.35 26.45 -13.14
CA THR A 190 3.35 26.09 -12.13
C THR A 190 4.68 26.73 -12.50
N PRO A 191 5.24 27.66 -11.70
CA PRO A 191 6.48 28.33 -12.06
C PRO A 191 7.65 27.36 -12.21
N TYR A 192 8.44 27.53 -13.25
CA TYR A 192 9.67 26.78 -13.47
C TYR A 192 10.89 27.68 -13.24
N TRP A 193 11.99 27.13 -12.73
CA TRP A 193 13.23 27.88 -12.56
C TRP A 193 13.88 28.16 -13.93
N CYS A 194 13.87 29.41 -14.38
CA CYS A 194 14.41 29.80 -15.68
C CYS A 194 15.88 30.22 -15.55
N PRO A 195 16.85 29.45 -16.10
CA PRO A 195 18.27 29.83 -16.01
C PRO A 195 18.59 31.19 -16.66
N PRO A 196 18.08 31.53 -17.87
CA PRO A 196 18.30 32.85 -18.46
C PRO A 196 17.83 34.03 -17.61
N LYS A 197 16.78 33.83 -16.80
CA LYS A 197 16.22 34.86 -15.90
C LYS A 197 16.81 34.79 -14.48
N ALA A 198 17.48 33.69 -14.14
CA ALA A 198 17.89 33.33 -12.78
C ALA A 198 16.74 33.50 -11.75
N ALA A 199 15.52 33.15 -12.13
CA ALA A 199 14.33 33.27 -11.29
C ALA A 199 13.18 32.38 -11.80
N TYR A 200 12.21 32.12 -10.92
CA TYR A 200 10.97 31.44 -11.30
C TYR A 200 10.20 32.21 -12.39
N CYS A 201 9.60 31.45 -13.29
CA CYS A 201 9.05 31.94 -14.55
C CYS A 201 7.92 31.04 -15.06
N ILE A 202 6.92 31.67 -15.70
CA ILE A 202 5.81 31.01 -16.40
C ILE A 202 5.84 31.30 -17.92
N GLY A 203 7.03 31.63 -18.45
CA GLY A 203 7.24 32.04 -19.84
C GLY A 203 7.71 33.50 -19.99
N CYS A 204 9.02 33.76 -19.92
CA CYS A 204 9.58 35.12 -20.06
C CYS A 204 9.92 35.52 -21.49
N GLY A 205 9.63 34.67 -22.49
CA GLY A 205 10.03 34.86 -23.89
C GLY A 205 11.52 34.61 -24.18
N GLY A 206 12.39 34.64 -23.16
CA GLY A 206 13.82 34.31 -23.27
C GLY A 206 14.17 32.89 -22.81
N CYS A 207 13.19 32.09 -22.39
CA CYS A 207 13.37 30.75 -21.81
C CYS A 207 13.09 29.61 -22.81
N GLY A 208 13.24 29.87 -24.10
CA GLY A 208 12.91 28.95 -25.19
C GLY A 208 11.41 28.79 -25.46
N ASP A 209 11.10 28.06 -26.53
CA ASP A 209 9.75 27.94 -27.10
C ASP A 209 8.89 26.85 -26.46
N LYS A 210 9.47 26.00 -25.59
CA LYS A 210 8.74 24.96 -24.84
C LYS A 210 7.77 25.58 -23.84
N THR A 211 6.59 25.00 -23.70
CA THR A 211 5.61 25.42 -22.68
C THR A 211 6.14 25.19 -21.26
N THR A 212 5.49 25.77 -20.26
CA THR A 212 5.90 25.58 -18.86
C THR A 212 5.73 24.13 -18.46
N LEU A 213 4.63 23.50 -18.88
CA LEU A 213 4.36 22.10 -18.60
C LEU A 213 5.37 21.15 -19.29
N GLN A 214 5.78 21.45 -20.53
CA GLN A 214 6.85 20.72 -21.22
C GLN A 214 8.20 20.80 -20.48
N LYS A 215 8.52 21.95 -19.86
CA LYS A 215 9.74 22.10 -19.06
C LYS A 215 9.70 21.27 -17.78
N HIS A 216 8.54 21.20 -17.12
CA HIS A 216 8.37 20.32 -15.96
C HIS A 216 8.44 18.85 -16.35
N GLN A 217 7.88 18.46 -17.49
CA GLN A 217 7.99 17.09 -18.01
C GLN A 217 9.46 16.69 -18.19
N LEU A 218 10.26 17.55 -18.84
CA LEU A 218 11.69 17.30 -18.99
C LEU A 218 12.43 17.27 -17.65
N SER A 219 12.11 18.18 -16.72
CA SER A 219 12.70 18.17 -15.37
C SER A 219 12.41 16.86 -14.63
N VAL A 220 11.19 16.34 -14.75
CA VAL A 220 10.80 15.03 -14.19
C VAL A 220 11.56 13.90 -14.91
N TYR A 221 11.64 13.92 -16.24
CA TYR A 221 12.40 12.94 -17.02
C TYR A 221 13.87 12.89 -16.59
N HIS A 222 14.54 14.05 -16.54
CA HIS A 222 15.93 14.16 -16.10
C HIS A 222 16.12 13.54 -14.70
N ALA A 223 15.23 13.88 -13.77
CA ALA A 223 15.30 13.38 -12.41
C ALA A 223 15.07 11.86 -12.33
N LEU A 224 14.08 11.30 -13.04
CA LEU A 224 13.78 9.87 -13.02
C LEU A 224 14.92 9.04 -13.62
N LEU A 225 15.42 9.44 -14.79
CA LEU A 225 16.51 8.74 -15.47
C LEU A 225 17.81 8.79 -14.64
N THR A 226 18.05 9.91 -13.95
CA THR A 226 19.25 10.09 -13.10
C THR A 226 19.13 9.35 -11.79
N ALA A 227 17.99 9.46 -11.09
CA ALA A 227 17.79 8.87 -9.77
C ALA A 227 17.81 7.34 -9.78
N THR A 228 17.48 6.73 -10.92
CA THR A 228 17.52 5.28 -11.12
C THR A 228 18.92 4.76 -11.46
N GLY A 229 19.86 5.65 -11.76
CA GLY A 229 21.18 5.30 -12.28
C GLY A 229 21.21 5.04 -13.78
N THR A 230 20.07 4.90 -14.46
CA THR A 230 20.03 4.56 -15.90
C THR A 230 20.73 5.62 -16.76
N ALA A 231 20.72 6.87 -16.32
CA ALA A 231 21.47 7.95 -16.95
C ALA A 231 22.99 7.72 -17.01
N PHE A 232 23.51 6.72 -16.28
CA PHE A 232 24.92 6.38 -16.17
C PHE A 232 25.30 5.08 -16.92
N GLY A 233 24.37 4.48 -17.68
CA GLY A 233 24.66 3.39 -18.61
C GLY A 233 25.22 3.86 -19.97
N PHE A 234 25.58 2.91 -20.82
CA PHE A 234 25.97 3.03 -22.23
C PHE A 234 24.97 2.33 -23.18
N ASP A 235 23.94 1.72 -22.60
CA ASP A 235 22.85 0.99 -23.23
C ASP A 235 21.61 1.18 -22.36
N TYR A 236 20.42 1.00 -22.97
CA TYR A 236 19.19 1.02 -22.19
C TYR A 236 18.90 -0.37 -21.61
N PRO A 237 18.34 -0.40 -20.38
CA PRO A 237 17.75 -1.57 -19.73
C PRO A 237 17.12 -2.64 -20.61
N GLU A 238 16.35 -2.22 -21.61
CA GLU A 238 15.51 -3.07 -22.44
C GLU A 238 16.13 -3.47 -23.78
N ASP A 239 17.36 -3.02 -24.05
CA ASP A 239 18.09 -3.32 -25.29
C ASP A 239 18.64 -4.75 -25.26
N ASP A 240 17.95 -5.67 -25.92
CA ASP A 240 18.37 -7.07 -25.97
C ASP A 240 19.49 -7.34 -26.99
N GLU A 241 19.94 -6.33 -27.76
CA GLU A 241 20.98 -6.48 -28.78
C GLU A 241 22.40 -6.38 -28.21
N VAL A 242 22.56 -6.09 -26.91
CA VAL A 242 23.86 -6.00 -26.24
C VAL A 242 24.30 -7.34 -25.63
N ASP A 243 25.61 -7.61 -25.66
CA ASP A 243 26.18 -8.82 -25.04
C ASP A 243 26.03 -8.83 -23.51
N CYS A 244 26.10 -7.65 -22.89
CA CYS A 244 25.87 -7.44 -21.47
C CYS A 244 25.57 -5.96 -21.20
N HIS A 245 24.67 -5.70 -20.27
CA HIS A 245 24.31 -4.34 -19.89
C HIS A 245 25.40 -3.64 -19.07
N SER A 246 25.50 -2.33 -19.22
CA SER A 246 26.38 -1.44 -18.44
C SER A 246 25.78 -1.03 -17.10
N PHE A 247 24.90 -1.87 -16.54
CA PHE A 247 24.10 -1.62 -15.35
C PHE A 247 24.07 -2.83 -14.41
N GLU A 248 23.92 -2.61 -13.10
CA GLU A 248 23.95 -3.64 -12.05
C GLU A 248 22.67 -4.50 -12.07
N ASP A 249 22.81 -5.83 -11.93
CA ASP A 249 21.72 -6.81 -11.82
C ASP A 249 20.70 -6.78 -12.97
N VAL A 250 21.17 -6.49 -14.18
CA VAL A 250 20.36 -6.48 -15.40
C VAL A 250 20.77 -7.60 -16.33
N GLU A 251 19.80 -8.44 -16.65
CA GLU A 251 19.92 -9.52 -17.62
C GLU A 251 19.25 -9.13 -18.95
N ILE A 252 19.67 -9.76 -20.04
CA ILE A 252 19.00 -9.64 -21.34
C ILE A 252 17.53 -10.04 -21.20
N GLY A 253 16.62 -9.28 -21.80
CA GLY A 253 15.17 -9.45 -21.64
C GLY A 253 14.58 -8.71 -20.44
N TRP A 254 15.30 -7.75 -19.85
CA TRP A 254 14.80 -6.96 -18.73
C TRP A 254 13.61 -6.07 -19.13
N ARG A 255 12.52 -6.12 -18.35
CA ARG A 255 11.26 -5.40 -18.61
C ARG A 255 10.69 -4.74 -17.36
N TRP A 256 11.52 -3.94 -16.68
CA TRP A 256 11.11 -3.07 -15.57
C TRP A 256 10.40 -3.82 -14.42
N PRO A 257 11.10 -4.71 -13.69
CA PRO A 257 10.55 -5.56 -12.64
C PRO A 257 10.04 -4.74 -11.46
N ASP A 258 9.19 -5.36 -10.64
CA ASP A 258 8.48 -4.67 -9.57
C ASP A 258 9.39 -4.01 -8.53
N ALA A 259 10.56 -4.59 -8.24
CA ALA A 259 11.53 -3.97 -7.35
C ALA A 259 12.06 -2.62 -7.91
N PHE A 260 12.26 -2.54 -9.23
CA PHE A 260 12.72 -1.32 -9.89
C PHE A 260 11.62 -0.26 -9.95
N ILE A 261 10.40 -0.65 -10.31
CA ILE A 261 9.24 0.26 -10.28
C ILE A 261 8.96 0.73 -8.85
N GLY A 262 9.08 -0.17 -7.86
CA GLY A 262 8.94 0.14 -6.44
C GLY A 262 9.90 1.23 -5.98
N TYR A 263 11.17 1.18 -6.41
CA TYR A 263 12.13 2.24 -6.14
C TYR A 263 11.71 3.58 -6.77
N ILE A 264 11.31 3.59 -8.04
CA ILE A 264 10.90 4.84 -8.72
C ILE A 264 9.65 5.45 -8.08
N MET A 265 8.66 4.62 -7.76
CA MET A 265 7.43 5.07 -7.10
C MET A 265 7.73 5.57 -5.68
N GLY A 266 8.64 4.93 -4.96
CA GLY A 266 9.18 5.42 -3.69
C GLY A 266 9.89 6.77 -3.79
N PHE A 267 10.68 6.98 -4.84
CA PHE A 267 11.32 8.26 -5.16
C PHE A 267 10.30 9.36 -5.50
N ALA A 268 9.24 9.01 -6.21
CA ALA A 268 8.14 9.93 -6.53
C ALA A 268 7.18 10.17 -5.36
N GLY A 269 7.23 9.37 -4.28
CA GLY A 269 6.29 9.46 -3.15
C GLY A 269 4.90 8.92 -3.48
N LEU A 270 4.83 7.79 -4.22
CA LEU A 270 3.60 7.23 -4.75
C LEU A 270 3.44 5.75 -4.38
N THR A 271 2.20 5.34 -4.11
CA THR A 271 1.83 3.93 -4.00
C THR A 271 1.33 3.43 -5.34
N TRP A 272 1.53 2.15 -5.63
CA TRP A 272 1.23 1.60 -6.95
C TRP A 272 0.88 0.11 -6.87
N LYS A 273 0.36 -0.43 -7.97
CA LYS A 273 0.22 -1.86 -8.22
C LYS A 273 0.43 -2.17 -9.70
N ARG A 274 0.87 -3.38 -10.02
CA ARG A 274 0.86 -3.89 -11.40
C ARG A 274 -0.37 -4.75 -11.65
N ILE A 275 -0.91 -4.67 -12.84
CA ILE A 275 -1.89 -5.63 -13.36
C ILE A 275 -1.31 -6.28 -14.61
N MET A 276 -1.35 -7.60 -14.65
CA MET A 276 -0.81 -8.42 -15.72
C MET A 276 -1.94 -8.87 -16.68
N ARG A 277 -1.58 -9.29 -17.90
CA ARG A 277 -2.53 -9.73 -18.95
C ARG A 277 -3.44 -10.89 -18.54
N ASP A 278 -3.02 -11.73 -17.61
CA ASP A 278 -3.76 -12.90 -17.14
C ASP A 278 -4.95 -12.59 -16.21
N ALA A 279 -5.08 -11.35 -15.77
CA ALA A 279 -6.27 -10.88 -15.04
C ALA A 279 -7.51 -10.83 -15.95
N ASP A 280 -8.71 -10.86 -15.35
CA ASP A 280 -9.96 -10.75 -16.10
C ASP A 280 -10.05 -9.40 -16.82
N GLN A 281 -10.47 -9.41 -18.09
CA GLN A 281 -10.50 -8.20 -18.93
C GLN A 281 -11.40 -7.11 -18.34
N SER A 282 -12.51 -7.49 -17.71
CA SER A 282 -13.41 -6.52 -17.06
C SER A 282 -12.76 -5.93 -15.81
N GLU A 283 -11.95 -6.70 -15.08
CA GLU A 283 -11.19 -6.23 -13.93
C GLU A 283 -10.04 -5.30 -14.32
N ILE A 284 -9.31 -5.62 -15.41
CA ILE A 284 -8.27 -4.74 -15.98
C ILE A 284 -8.90 -3.39 -16.35
N TYR A 285 -9.97 -3.41 -17.14
CA TYR A 285 -10.67 -2.20 -17.57
C TYR A 285 -11.18 -1.40 -16.37
N LYS A 286 -11.81 -2.07 -15.40
CA LYS A 286 -12.32 -1.44 -14.17
C LYS A 286 -11.20 -0.79 -13.36
N ALA A 287 -10.04 -1.43 -13.24
CA ALA A 287 -8.91 -0.87 -12.51
C ALA A 287 -8.30 0.35 -13.20
N ILE A 288 -8.13 0.29 -14.53
CA ILE A 288 -7.62 1.42 -15.33
C ILE A 288 -8.57 2.61 -15.25
N THR A 289 -9.86 2.38 -15.50
CA THR A 289 -10.88 3.44 -15.46
C THR A 289 -11.05 4.03 -14.07
N ALA A 290 -10.98 3.23 -13.00
CA ALA A 290 -11.00 3.73 -11.62
C ALA A 290 -9.78 4.62 -11.29
N SER A 291 -8.61 4.31 -11.83
CA SER A 291 -7.41 5.16 -11.70
C SER A 291 -7.60 6.50 -12.41
N ILE A 292 -8.03 6.45 -13.67
CA ILE A 292 -8.34 7.64 -14.48
C ILE A 292 -9.42 8.47 -13.79
N ASP A 293 -10.37 7.81 -13.14
CA ASP A 293 -11.46 8.48 -12.44
C ASP A 293 -11.00 9.33 -11.26
N ARG A 294 -9.92 8.91 -10.60
CA ARG A 294 -9.24 9.65 -9.53
C ARG A 294 -8.30 10.74 -10.05
N GLY A 295 -8.13 10.84 -11.37
CA GLY A 295 -7.20 11.78 -12.00
C GLY A 295 -5.77 11.25 -12.11
N TYR A 296 -5.57 9.94 -11.99
CA TYR A 296 -4.25 9.30 -12.10
C TYR A 296 -4.10 8.60 -13.45
N PRO A 297 -3.25 9.11 -14.36
CA PRO A 297 -2.88 8.40 -15.58
C PRO A 297 -2.28 7.03 -15.27
N VAL A 298 -2.41 6.11 -16.22
CA VAL A 298 -1.90 4.73 -16.10
C VAL A 298 -0.81 4.51 -17.12
N LEU A 299 0.33 3.97 -16.70
CA LEU A 299 1.32 3.43 -17.63
C LEU A 299 0.87 2.04 -18.07
N ALA A 300 0.82 1.80 -19.37
CA ALA A 300 0.43 0.51 -19.91
C ALA A 300 1.33 0.13 -21.08
N ARG A 301 1.56 -1.17 -21.23
CA ARG A 301 2.12 -1.74 -22.44
C ARG A 301 0.98 -2.33 -23.27
N LEU A 302 0.66 -1.64 -24.36
CA LEU A 302 -0.45 -1.95 -25.27
C LEU A 302 0.06 -2.43 -26.63
N GLY A 303 1.30 -2.94 -26.68
CA GLY A 303 2.02 -3.28 -27.91
C GLY A 303 2.72 -2.09 -28.55
N GLY A 304 3.35 -2.32 -29.70
CA GLY A 304 4.07 -1.28 -30.43
C GLY A 304 4.73 -1.77 -31.71
N HIS A 305 4.96 -0.84 -32.64
CA HIS A 305 5.67 -1.05 -33.91
C HIS A 305 6.79 0.00 -34.09
N GLY A 306 7.69 -0.25 -35.04
CA GLY A 306 8.74 0.70 -35.39
C GLY A 306 9.89 0.73 -34.39
N VAL A 307 10.24 1.92 -33.90
CA VAL A 307 11.42 2.16 -33.05
C VAL A 307 11.27 1.53 -31.66
N PHE A 308 10.04 1.36 -31.18
CA PHE A 308 9.73 0.66 -29.93
C PHE A 308 8.81 -0.54 -30.23
N PRO A 309 9.37 -1.70 -30.60
CA PRO A 309 8.58 -2.86 -31.01
C PRO A 309 8.05 -3.67 -29.82
N GLY A 310 6.80 -4.10 -29.91
CA GLY A 310 6.23 -5.14 -29.04
C GLY A 310 6.21 -4.77 -27.56
N GLU A 311 7.01 -5.47 -26.76
CA GLU A 311 6.98 -5.44 -25.29
C GLU A 311 7.77 -4.29 -24.64
N THR A 312 8.47 -3.47 -25.43
CA THR A 312 9.27 -2.33 -24.95
C THR A 312 8.53 -0.99 -25.06
N ALA A 313 7.41 -0.94 -25.78
CA ALA A 313 6.65 0.29 -25.97
C ALA A 313 5.72 0.58 -24.79
N TRP A 314 6.00 1.67 -24.07
CA TRP A 314 5.14 2.19 -23.02
C TRP A 314 4.21 3.30 -23.52
N GLN A 315 2.95 3.23 -23.08
CA GLN A 315 1.93 4.24 -23.33
C GLN A 315 1.37 4.80 -22.02
N VAL A 316 0.81 6.01 -22.09
CA VAL A 316 0.15 6.66 -20.96
C VAL A 316 -1.35 6.74 -21.25
N VAL A 317 -2.12 5.88 -20.61
CA VAL A 317 -3.59 5.93 -20.68
C VAL A 317 -4.07 7.06 -19.79
N THR A 318 -4.72 8.04 -20.42
CA THR A 318 -5.21 9.26 -19.75
C THR A 318 -6.73 9.37 -19.81
N GLY A 319 -7.38 8.48 -20.53
CA GLY A 319 -8.81 8.48 -20.70
C GLY A 319 -9.34 7.15 -21.21
N TYR A 320 -10.66 7.10 -21.32
CA TYR A 320 -11.39 6.00 -21.94
C TYR A 320 -12.64 6.54 -22.60
N LYS A 321 -13.13 5.82 -23.61
CA LYS A 321 -14.37 6.16 -24.32
C LYS A 321 -15.05 4.90 -24.86
N ASP A 322 -16.28 4.63 -24.43
CA ASP A 322 -17.10 3.52 -24.93
C ASP A 322 -16.35 2.16 -24.98
N GLY A 323 -15.63 1.81 -23.91
CA GLY A 323 -14.82 0.58 -23.83
C GLY A 323 -13.39 0.70 -24.38
N ALA A 324 -13.10 1.72 -25.19
CA ALA A 324 -11.76 2.04 -25.68
C ALA A 324 -10.90 2.72 -24.61
N LEU A 325 -9.58 2.55 -24.72
CA LEU A 325 -8.61 3.34 -23.98
C LEU A 325 -8.08 4.48 -24.87
N CYS A 326 -7.84 5.65 -24.27
CA CYS A 326 -7.21 6.76 -24.98
C CYS A 326 -6.08 7.40 -24.19
N GLY A 327 -5.08 7.92 -24.91
CA GLY A 327 -3.89 8.43 -24.24
C GLY A 327 -2.75 8.84 -25.15
N LEU A 328 -1.55 8.84 -24.60
CA LEU A 328 -0.33 9.25 -25.27
C LEU A 328 0.55 8.04 -25.57
N ASP A 329 1.18 8.06 -26.73
CA ASP A 329 2.19 7.09 -27.14
C ASP A 329 3.32 7.79 -27.91
N ALA A 330 4.48 7.13 -27.99
CA ALA A 330 5.62 7.60 -28.78
C ALA A 330 5.46 7.29 -30.29
N ASN A 331 4.23 7.43 -30.83
CA ASN A 331 3.79 6.96 -32.15
C ASN A 331 3.90 5.43 -32.38
N SER A 332 4.04 4.65 -31.30
CA SER A 332 4.17 3.20 -31.34
C SER A 332 2.88 2.47 -31.75
N LEU A 333 1.71 3.10 -31.60
CA LEU A 333 0.39 2.51 -31.90
C LEU A 333 -0.21 3.00 -33.23
N SER A 334 0.58 3.70 -34.05
CA SER A 334 0.11 4.37 -35.28
C SER A 334 -0.55 3.44 -36.32
N GLU A 335 -0.25 2.14 -36.28
CA GLU A 335 -0.87 1.13 -37.18
C GLU A 335 -2.17 0.53 -36.63
N THR A 336 -2.41 0.62 -35.31
CA THR A 336 -3.48 -0.11 -34.62
C THR A 336 -4.51 0.78 -33.93
N ALA A 337 -4.18 2.05 -33.68
CA ALA A 337 -5.05 3.02 -33.01
C ALA A 337 -5.53 4.14 -33.94
N ALA A 338 -6.71 4.68 -33.65
CA ALA A 338 -7.15 5.95 -34.23
C ALA A 338 -6.56 7.14 -33.44
N TYR A 339 -6.42 8.32 -34.05
CA TYR A 339 -5.87 9.49 -33.38
C TYR A 339 -6.80 10.69 -33.45
N SER A 340 -6.87 11.45 -32.36
CA SER A 340 -7.55 12.76 -32.27
C SER A 340 -6.79 13.66 -31.31
N ASP A 341 -6.47 14.89 -31.73
CA ASP A 341 -5.73 15.88 -30.92
C ASP A 341 -4.41 15.35 -30.30
N GLY A 342 -3.73 14.46 -31.04
CA GLY A 342 -2.48 13.85 -30.59
C GLY A 342 -2.64 12.73 -29.55
N LEU A 343 -3.88 12.32 -29.25
CA LEU A 343 -4.17 11.18 -28.39
C LEU A 343 -4.57 9.96 -29.23
N PHE A 344 -4.04 8.79 -28.89
CA PHE A 344 -4.50 7.53 -29.44
C PHE A 344 -5.89 7.19 -28.87
N LEU A 345 -6.69 6.43 -29.62
CA LEU A 345 -7.92 5.78 -29.22
C LEU A 345 -7.85 4.32 -29.68
N LEU A 346 -7.71 3.40 -28.74
CA LEU A 346 -7.50 1.98 -28.97
C LEU A 346 -8.72 1.18 -28.51
N GLN A 347 -9.50 0.68 -29.49
CA GLN A 347 -10.75 -0.06 -29.24
C GLN A 347 -10.49 -1.49 -28.75
N ASN A 348 -9.64 -2.24 -29.45
CA ASN A 348 -9.32 -3.64 -29.16
C ASN A 348 -8.04 -3.77 -28.34
N TRP A 349 -7.90 -2.92 -27.31
CA TRP A 349 -6.67 -2.84 -26.50
C TRP A 349 -6.32 -4.17 -25.80
N GLN A 350 -7.31 -5.03 -25.59
CA GLN A 350 -7.16 -6.34 -24.95
C GLN A 350 -6.27 -7.31 -25.75
N ASP A 351 -6.24 -7.15 -27.08
CA ASP A 351 -5.49 -8.05 -27.96
C ASP A 351 -3.97 -7.86 -27.81
N SER A 352 -3.56 -6.64 -27.49
CA SER A 352 -2.16 -6.21 -27.38
C SER A 352 -1.72 -5.83 -25.96
N PHE A 353 -2.62 -5.87 -24.98
CA PHE A 353 -2.31 -5.60 -23.57
C PHE A 353 -1.31 -6.61 -23.02
N ILE A 354 -0.25 -6.11 -22.37
CA ILE A 354 0.78 -6.92 -21.71
C ILE A 354 0.69 -6.72 -20.19
N ASP A 355 0.81 -5.50 -19.72
CA ASP A 355 0.61 -5.11 -18.32
C ASP A 355 0.30 -3.62 -18.18
N ALA A 356 -0.10 -3.23 -16.97
CA ALA A 356 -0.28 -1.85 -16.57
C ALA A 356 0.24 -1.59 -15.16
N VAL A 357 0.89 -0.44 -14.99
CA VAL A 357 1.35 0.11 -13.72
C VAL A 357 0.35 1.19 -13.30
N ILE A 358 -0.41 0.89 -12.24
CA ILE A 358 -1.49 1.73 -11.75
C ILE A 358 -1.07 2.42 -10.46
N ILE A 359 -1.10 3.75 -10.46
CA ILE A 359 -0.84 4.56 -9.28
C ILE A 359 -2.09 4.55 -8.39
N THR A 360 -1.92 4.20 -7.12
CA THR A 360 -3.03 3.99 -6.18
C THR A 360 -3.20 5.12 -5.17
N GLY A 361 -2.21 5.99 -5.02
CA GLY A 361 -2.21 7.10 -4.08
C GLY A 361 -0.82 7.68 -3.83
N HIS A 362 -0.73 8.54 -2.80
CA HIS A 362 0.52 9.15 -2.34
C HIS A 362 1.04 8.46 -1.08
N GLN A 363 2.36 8.50 -0.90
CA GLN A 363 3.07 8.09 0.33
C GLN A 363 4.21 9.07 0.61
N GLU A 364 4.81 8.99 1.81
CA GLU A 364 6.08 9.65 2.05
C GLU A 364 7.16 9.07 1.13
N LYS A 365 8.10 9.91 0.68
CA LYS A 365 9.21 9.45 -0.15
C LYS A 365 10.07 8.49 0.64
N SER A 366 10.19 7.26 0.15
CA SER A 366 11.03 6.22 0.78
C SER A 366 12.47 6.25 0.27
N VAL A 367 12.77 7.02 -0.77
CA VAL A 367 14.11 7.20 -1.34
C VAL A 367 14.66 8.55 -0.91
N THR A 368 15.84 8.52 -0.29
CA THR A 368 16.58 9.68 0.18
C THR A 368 17.58 10.20 -0.86
N TYR A 369 18.16 11.39 -0.63
CA TYR A 369 19.21 11.91 -1.49
C TYR A 369 20.43 10.97 -1.55
N MET A 370 20.78 10.34 -0.43
CA MET A 370 21.92 9.42 -0.37
C MET A 370 21.65 8.10 -1.08
N ASP A 371 20.41 7.58 -1.05
CA ASP A 371 20.03 6.41 -1.86
C ASP A 371 20.23 6.67 -3.36
N VAL A 372 19.90 7.88 -3.82
CA VAL A 372 20.15 8.30 -5.21
C VAL A 372 21.65 8.30 -5.51
N LEU A 373 22.48 8.91 -4.64
CA LEU A 373 23.93 8.94 -4.86
C LEU A 373 24.56 7.54 -4.83
N ASP A 374 24.14 6.69 -3.88
CA ASP A 374 24.61 5.30 -3.77
C ASP A 374 24.28 4.50 -5.04
N ARG A 375 23.06 4.64 -5.56
CA ARG A 375 22.66 3.98 -6.80
C ARG A 375 23.52 4.42 -7.99
N ILE A 376 23.81 5.71 -8.11
CA ILE A 376 24.71 6.24 -9.14
C ILE A 376 26.12 5.66 -8.97
N ILE A 377 26.63 5.61 -7.73
CA ILE A 377 27.94 5.02 -7.42
C ILE A 377 27.98 3.55 -7.84
N ARG A 378 26.95 2.76 -7.53
CA ARG A 378 26.88 1.35 -7.92
C ARG A 378 26.87 1.16 -9.42
N THR A 379 26.09 1.95 -10.16
CA THR A 379 26.11 1.90 -11.64
C THR A 379 27.49 2.25 -12.18
N LEU A 380 28.10 3.36 -11.75
CA LEU A 380 29.39 3.83 -12.27
C LEU A 380 30.57 2.94 -11.85
N SER A 381 30.47 2.25 -10.72
CA SER A 381 31.50 1.32 -10.22
C SER A 381 31.34 -0.11 -10.76
N HIS A 382 30.26 -0.38 -11.51
CA HIS A 382 29.98 -1.71 -12.00
C HIS A 382 31.07 -2.20 -12.98
N PRO A 383 31.57 -3.44 -12.85
CA PRO A 383 32.68 -3.93 -13.66
C PRO A 383 32.44 -3.93 -15.18
N SER A 384 31.18 -3.92 -15.61
CA SER A 384 30.85 -3.87 -17.05
C SER A 384 31.31 -2.59 -17.73
N HIS A 385 31.47 -1.47 -17.00
CA HIS A 385 32.04 -0.23 -17.56
C HIS A 385 33.49 -0.42 -17.98
N ALA A 386 34.31 -1.00 -17.10
CA ALA A 386 35.71 -1.29 -17.40
C ALA A 386 35.85 -2.36 -18.50
N LYS A 387 34.96 -3.35 -18.51
CA LYS A 387 34.89 -4.35 -19.59
C LYS A 387 34.59 -3.67 -20.93
N LEU A 388 33.55 -2.84 -20.99
CA LEU A 388 33.15 -2.12 -22.20
C LEU A 388 34.26 -1.20 -22.71
N GLU A 389 34.93 -0.46 -21.83
CA GLU A 389 36.09 0.37 -22.22
C GLU A 389 37.16 -0.49 -22.91
N ASN A 390 37.52 -1.65 -22.33
CA ASN A 390 38.50 -2.55 -22.92
C ASN A 390 38.03 -3.14 -24.26
N ASP A 391 36.76 -3.52 -24.36
CA ASP A 391 36.17 -4.10 -25.57
C ASP A 391 36.16 -3.08 -26.72
N ILE A 392 35.82 -1.81 -26.44
CA ILE A 392 35.92 -0.70 -27.40
C ILE A 392 37.35 -0.55 -27.90
N MET A 393 38.33 -0.51 -27.00
CA MET A 393 39.74 -0.35 -27.36
C MET A 393 40.22 -1.51 -28.23
N ALA A 394 39.87 -2.75 -27.85
CA ALA A 394 40.25 -3.96 -28.57
C ALA A 394 39.62 -4.03 -29.96
N LYS A 395 38.32 -3.71 -30.10
CA LYS A 395 37.64 -3.71 -31.39
C LYS A 395 38.19 -2.65 -32.33
N LEU A 396 38.52 -1.46 -31.82
CA LEU A 396 39.17 -0.41 -32.63
C LEU A 396 40.59 -0.80 -33.07
N ASP A 397 41.34 -1.56 -32.26
CA ASP A 397 42.65 -2.09 -32.66
C ASP A 397 42.56 -3.20 -33.73
N ALA A 398 41.45 -3.94 -33.74
CA ALA A 398 41.20 -5.09 -34.62
C ALA A 398 40.46 -4.75 -35.93
N VAL A 399 40.29 -3.46 -36.27
CA VAL A 399 39.55 -3.05 -37.48
C VAL A 399 40.26 -3.53 -38.75
N THR A 400 39.51 -4.23 -39.60
CA THR A 400 39.86 -4.67 -40.95
C THR A 400 38.78 -4.25 -41.95
N PRO A 401 39.02 -4.31 -43.27
CA PRO A 401 37.99 -4.06 -44.27
C PRO A 401 36.72 -4.90 -44.09
N GLU A 402 36.84 -6.11 -43.55
CA GLU A 402 35.72 -7.05 -43.36
C GLU A 402 34.82 -6.71 -42.17
N ASN A 403 35.35 -6.09 -41.12
CA ASN A 403 34.61 -5.82 -39.87
C ASN A 403 34.39 -4.32 -39.58
N ALA A 404 34.90 -3.42 -40.44
CA ALA A 404 34.86 -1.97 -40.21
C ALA A 404 33.42 -1.42 -40.13
N GLU A 405 32.49 -1.97 -40.90
CA GLU A 405 31.08 -1.56 -40.89
C GLU A 405 30.41 -1.91 -39.57
N GLU A 406 30.50 -3.18 -39.14
CA GLU A 406 29.98 -3.65 -37.85
C GLU A 406 30.59 -2.88 -36.67
N THR A 407 31.92 -2.66 -36.71
CA THR A 407 32.60 -1.88 -35.68
C THR A 407 32.09 -0.44 -35.64
N ALA A 408 31.87 0.19 -36.80
CA ALA A 408 31.34 1.55 -36.85
C ALA A 408 29.91 1.62 -36.31
N MET A 409 29.07 0.64 -36.61
CA MET A 409 27.70 0.53 -36.06
C MET A 409 27.73 0.42 -34.55
N MET A 410 28.56 -0.47 -34.01
CA MET A 410 28.74 -0.64 -32.57
C MET A 410 29.21 0.65 -31.90
N MET A 411 30.24 1.33 -32.46
CA MET A 411 30.71 2.60 -31.89
C MET A 411 29.62 3.67 -31.94
N CYS A 412 28.83 3.74 -33.02
CA CYS A 412 27.73 4.69 -33.15
C CYS A 412 26.66 4.47 -32.09
N GLY A 413 26.24 3.22 -31.88
CA GLY A 413 25.23 2.83 -30.88
C GLY A 413 25.67 3.14 -29.46
N ILE A 414 26.87 2.67 -29.06
CA ILE A 414 27.44 2.94 -27.72
C ILE A 414 27.57 4.44 -27.46
N THR A 415 27.91 5.23 -28.49
CA THR A 415 28.07 6.67 -28.34
C THR A 415 26.73 7.39 -28.18
N GLY A 416 25.65 6.86 -28.74
CA GLY A 416 24.34 7.51 -28.75
C GLY A 416 23.77 7.74 -27.35
N VAL A 417 23.78 6.71 -26.50
CA VAL A 417 23.23 6.79 -25.13
C VAL A 417 23.91 7.89 -24.28
N PRO A 418 25.25 7.93 -24.11
CA PRO A 418 25.90 8.94 -23.29
C PRO A 418 25.83 10.37 -23.87
N ILE A 419 25.51 10.56 -25.16
CA ILE A 419 25.19 11.91 -25.68
C ILE A 419 23.99 12.47 -24.91
N GLU A 420 22.92 11.71 -24.79
CA GLU A 420 21.67 12.19 -24.19
C GLU A 420 21.65 11.96 -22.67
N ALA A 421 21.95 10.75 -22.22
CA ALA A 421 21.83 10.33 -20.83
C ALA A 421 22.70 11.17 -19.87
N ARG A 422 23.94 11.52 -20.27
CA ARG A 422 24.81 12.37 -19.43
C ARG A 422 24.41 13.83 -19.46
N TRP A 423 23.79 14.30 -20.53
CA TRP A 423 23.17 15.62 -20.56
C TRP A 423 22.02 15.69 -19.55
N HIS A 424 21.12 14.71 -19.55
CA HIS A 424 20.05 14.63 -18.56
C HIS A 424 20.55 14.52 -17.12
N ALA A 425 21.60 13.72 -16.87
CA ALA A 425 22.23 13.64 -15.55
C ALA A 425 22.72 15.02 -15.09
N ALA A 426 23.36 15.77 -15.99
CA ALA A 426 23.80 17.12 -15.67
C ALA A 426 22.65 18.09 -15.43
N GLU A 427 21.60 18.10 -16.27
CA GLU A 427 20.41 18.93 -16.07
C GLU A 427 19.73 18.62 -14.71
N ALA A 428 19.71 17.35 -14.31
CA ALA A 428 19.15 16.93 -13.02
C ALA A 428 19.94 17.46 -11.81
N PHE A 429 21.27 17.60 -11.90
CA PHE A 429 22.08 18.18 -10.81
C PHE A 429 22.29 19.69 -10.92
N CYS A 430 22.12 20.27 -12.11
CA CYS A 430 22.27 21.71 -12.36
C CYS A 430 20.99 22.50 -12.10
N SER A 431 19.82 21.86 -12.15
CA SER A 431 18.57 22.53 -11.78
C SER A 431 18.49 22.74 -10.26
N MET A 432 18.14 23.95 -9.88
CA MET A 432 17.95 24.32 -8.47
C MET A 432 16.70 23.67 -7.86
N ASP A 433 15.71 23.33 -8.69
CA ASP A 433 14.40 22.86 -8.24
C ASP A 433 13.90 21.74 -9.17
N ASN A 434 14.08 20.50 -8.72
CA ASN A 434 13.54 19.29 -9.33
C ASN A 434 13.40 18.19 -8.27
N MET A 435 12.94 17.00 -8.69
CA MET A 435 12.67 15.91 -7.75
C MET A 435 13.91 15.44 -6.98
N ILE A 436 15.12 15.53 -7.54
CA ILE A 436 16.38 15.17 -6.88
C ILE A 436 16.83 16.29 -5.93
N SER A 437 16.86 17.53 -6.39
CA SER A 437 17.34 18.67 -5.59
C SER A 437 16.47 18.90 -4.34
N CYS A 438 15.19 18.55 -4.40
CA CYS A 438 14.24 18.63 -3.29
C CYS A 438 14.40 17.50 -2.23
N LEU A 439 15.35 16.57 -2.39
CA LEU A 439 15.62 15.54 -1.37
C LEU A 439 16.65 15.97 -0.32
N THR A 440 17.30 17.12 -0.51
CA THR A 440 18.26 17.67 0.46
C THR A 440 18.12 19.18 0.55
N GLU A 441 18.40 19.76 1.71
CA GLU A 441 18.48 21.21 1.90
C GLU A 441 19.93 21.72 1.91
N GLU A 442 20.92 20.83 1.75
CA GLU A 442 22.32 21.19 1.86
C GLU A 442 22.84 21.91 0.61
N GLN A 443 22.77 23.25 0.63
CA GLN A 443 23.14 24.07 -0.52
C GLN A 443 24.61 23.91 -0.96
N ALA A 444 25.53 23.69 -0.03
CA ALA A 444 26.95 23.48 -0.34
C ALA A 444 27.16 22.20 -1.14
N LEU A 445 26.48 21.11 -0.76
CA LEU A 445 26.50 19.85 -1.47
C LEU A 445 25.87 19.98 -2.86
N LYS A 446 24.69 20.63 -2.97
CA LYS A 446 24.04 20.90 -4.26
C LYS A 446 24.97 21.65 -5.21
N SER A 447 25.60 22.74 -4.75
CA SER A 447 26.52 23.52 -5.59
C SER A 447 27.77 22.73 -5.99
N ARG A 448 28.33 21.92 -5.08
CA ARG A 448 29.48 21.06 -5.37
C ARG A 448 29.18 20.03 -6.46
N LEU A 449 28.04 19.34 -6.35
CA LEU A 449 27.63 18.34 -7.33
C LEU A 449 27.19 18.98 -8.65
N SER A 450 26.45 20.10 -8.60
CA SER A 450 26.12 20.89 -9.80
C SER A 450 27.37 21.25 -10.60
N ASP A 451 28.40 21.81 -9.96
CA ASP A 451 29.67 22.15 -10.59
C ASP A 451 30.38 20.93 -11.21
N LEU A 452 30.38 19.80 -10.51
CA LEU A 452 31.00 18.55 -10.94
C LEU A 452 30.32 18.05 -12.22
N PHE A 453 29.01 17.84 -12.16
CA PHE A 453 28.22 17.29 -13.25
C PHE A 453 28.24 18.23 -14.48
N PHE A 454 28.12 19.54 -14.25
CA PHE A 454 28.29 20.54 -15.31
C PHE A 454 29.63 20.37 -16.03
N LYS A 455 30.75 20.43 -15.29
CA LYS A 455 32.10 20.39 -15.87
C LYS A 455 32.41 19.08 -16.58
N LYS A 456 31.88 17.96 -16.10
CA LYS A 456 32.19 16.63 -16.62
C LYS A 456 31.29 16.19 -17.75
N TYR A 457 30.05 16.64 -17.79
CA TYR A 457 29.10 16.14 -18.77
C TYR A 457 28.64 17.17 -19.81
N ILE A 458 28.53 18.46 -19.50
CA ILE A 458 27.89 19.43 -20.42
C ILE A 458 28.59 20.79 -20.58
N ALA A 459 29.72 21.03 -19.92
CA ALA A 459 30.44 22.28 -20.06
C ALA A 459 31.08 22.40 -21.44
N ASP A 460 30.53 23.27 -22.29
CA ASP A 460 31.00 23.49 -23.67
C ASP A 460 32.53 23.59 -23.77
N HIS A 461 33.09 22.84 -24.73
CA HIS A 461 34.51 22.88 -25.10
C HIS A 461 35.49 22.48 -23.98
N ASN A 462 35.06 21.68 -23.02
CA ASN A 462 35.83 21.29 -21.84
C ASN A 462 36.11 19.77 -21.75
N ASP A 463 36.13 19.07 -22.89
CA ASP A 463 36.28 17.60 -22.92
C ASP A 463 35.23 16.89 -22.02
N GLU A 464 34.04 17.48 -21.99
CA GLU A 464 32.82 17.01 -21.36
C GLU A 464 32.18 15.87 -22.16
N THR A 465 31.54 14.90 -21.48
CA THR A 465 31.03 13.68 -22.14
C THR A 465 30.06 13.98 -23.29
N HIS A 466 29.10 14.88 -23.12
CA HIS A 466 28.13 15.23 -24.17
C HIS A 466 28.84 15.70 -25.46
N GLY A 467 29.70 16.71 -25.37
CA GLY A 467 30.43 17.25 -26.51
C GLY A 467 31.48 16.28 -27.07
N VAL A 468 32.11 15.47 -26.23
CA VAL A 468 33.07 14.43 -26.66
C VAL A 468 32.38 13.36 -27.49
N CYS A 469 31.20 12.89 -27.09
CA CYS A 469 30.45 11.92 -27.86
C CYS A 469 29.98 12.48 -29.21
N TRP A 470 29.58 13.76 -29.28
CA TRP A 470 29.34 14.43 -30.57
C TRP A 470 30.57 14.45 -31.49
N LYS A 471 31.78 14.61 -30.93
CA LYS A 471 33.04 14.52 -31.71
C LYS A 471 33.25 13.10 -32.25
N ILE A 472 32.93 12.05 -31.46
CA ILE A 472 33.02 10.65 -31.90
C ILE A 472 32.07 10.40 -33.08
N TRP A 473 30.80 10.79 -32.98
CA TRP A 473 29.85 10.71 -34.09
C TRP A 473 30.34 11.43 -35.35
N ARG A 474 30.88 12.65 -35.22
CA ARG A 474 31.45 13.39 -36.35
C ARG A 474 32.62 12.66 -37.02
N LEU A 475 33.48 11.99 -36.24
CA LEU A 475 34.59 11.19 -36.76
C LEU A 475 34.09 9.98 -37.55
N LEU A 476 32.97 9.38 -37.14
CA LEU A 476 32.25 8.34 -37.89
C LEU A 476 31.47 8.90 -39.09
N GLY A 477 31.35 10.23 -39.22
CA GLY A 477 30.57 10.87 -40.28
C GLY A 477 29.07 10.89 -40.02
N VAL A 478 28.67 10.85 -38.75
CA VAL A 478 27.28 10.95 -38.29
C VAL A 478 27.00 12.39 -37.87
N GLY A 479 25.88 12.95 -38.33
CA GLY A 479 25.49 14.33 -38.04
C GLY A 479 24.11 14.70 -38.62
N PRO A 480 23.70 15.97 -38.49
CA PRO A 480 22.42 16.44 -39.03
C PRO A 480 22.26 16.16 -40.53
N GLU A 481 23.35 16.25 -41.30
CA GLU A 481 23.38 15.96 -42.73
C GLU A 481 23.11 14.48 -43.08
N THR A 482 23.31 13.56 -42.13
CA THR A 482 22.97 12.14 -42.27
C THR A 482 21.67 11.77 -41.56
N GLY A 483 20.96 12.75 -40.99
CA GLY A 483 19.82 12.50 -40.11
C GLY A 483 20.20 11.71 -38.86
N TYR A 484 21.45 11.85 -38.41
CA TYR A 484 22.05 11.09 -37.30
C TYR A 484 22.15 9.58 -37.53
N TRP A 485 22.00 9.13 -38.77
CA TRP A 485 22.22 7.73 -39.14
C TRP A 485 23.67 7.48 -39.54
N ILE A 486 24.14 6.26 -39.26
CA ILE A 486 25.39 5.76 -39.79
C ILE A 486 25.31 5.55 -41.30
N THR A 487 26.40 5.82 -42.01
CA THR A 487 26.49 5.66 -43.46
C THR A 487 27.64 4.73 -43.84
N PRO A 488 27.67 4.18 -45.07
CA PRO A 488 28.80 3.38 -45.55
C PRO A 488 30.17 4.09 -45.50
N GLU A 489 30.18 5.42 -45.34
CA GLU A 489 31.41 6.20 -45.19
C GLU A 489 32.08 5.97 -43.81
N ALA A 490 31.31 5.60 -42.79
CA ALA A 490 31.84 5.35 -41.45
C ALA A 490 32.88 4.22 -41.43
N ALA A 491 32.63 3.15 -42.18
CA ALA A 491 33.57 2.03 -42.34
C ALA A 491 34.89 2.52 -42.97
N LYS A 492 34.83 3.35 -44.02
CA LYS A 492 36.03 3.91 -44.68
C LYS A 492 36.81 4.81 -43.73
N ARG A 493 36.12 5.59 -42.91
CA ARG A 493 36.73 6.46 -41.89
C ARG A 493 37.44 5.64 -40.82
N LEU A 494 36.87 4.52 -40.38
CA LEU A 494 37.51 3.63 -39.43
C LEU A 494 38.72 2.90 -40.00
N LEU A 495 38.85 2.70 -41.32
CA LEU A 495 40.08 2.12 -41.89
C LEU A 495 41.30 3.03 -41.73
N ASN A 496 41.10 4.33 -41.50
CA ASN A 496 42.16 5.28 -41.20
C ASN A 496 42.62 5.13 -39.72
N PRO A 497 43.90 4.78 -39.46
CA PRO A 497 44.43 4.62 -38.11
C PRO A 497 44.36 5.88 -37.24
N GLU A 498 44.56 7.06 -37.82
CA GLU A 498 44.45 8.33 -37.10
C GLU A 498 43.02 8.55 -36.58
N THR A 499 42.00 8.22 -37.38
CA THR A 499 40.59 8.27 -36.94
C THR A 499 40.36 7.35 -35.74
N ARG A 500 40.84 6.10 -35.80
CA ARG A 500 40.67 5.12 -34.71
C ARG A 500 41.36 5.58 -33.43
N ASN A 501 42.59 6.08 -33.55
CA ASN A 501 43.35 6.58 -32.40
C ASN A 501 42.64 7.77 -31.72
N GLU A 502 42.05 8.66 -32.50
CA GLU A 502 41.29 9.78 -31.94
C GLU A 502 39.99 9.31 -31.28
N ILE A 503 39.26 8.37 -31.89
CA ILE A 503 38.06 7.78 -31.26
C ILE A 503 38.42 7.10 -29.92
N LYS A 504 39.51 6.33 -29.87
CA LYS A 504 40.01 5.73 -28.62
C LYS A 504 40.33 6.80 -27.56
N ARG A 505 40.99 7.89 -27.95
CA ARG A 505 41.28 9.02 -27.03
C ARG A 505 40.01 9.65 -26.49
N LEU A 506 38.99 9.85 -27.34
CA LEU A 506 37.71 10.43 -26.95
C LEU A 506 36.92 9.52 -26.02
N PHE A 507 36.84 8.21 -26.29
CA PHE A 507 36.23 7.26 -25.34
C PHE A 507 36.95 7.25 -23.99
N ARG A 508 38.28 7.31 -23.97
CA ARG A 508 39.05 7.43 -22.72
C ARG A 508 38.56 8.60 -21.88
N ILE A 509 38.33 9.76 -22.50
CA ILE A 509 37.81 10.95 -21.83
C ILE A 509 36.41 10.70 -21.24
N VAL A 510 35.51 10.04 -21.99
CA VAL A 510 34.17 9.69 -21.49
C VAL A 510 34.26 8.86 -20.21
N PHE A 511 35.05 7.78 -20.22
CA PHE A 511 35.24 6.93 -19.04
C PHE A 511 36.00 7.65 -17.91
N ASP A 512 36.95 8.53 -18.22
CA ASP A 512 37.66 9.33 -17.21
C ASP A 512 36.74 10.35 -16.53
N ASN A 513 35.77 10.92 -17.26
CA ASN A 513 34.74 11.77 -16.68
C ASN A 513 33.84 11.00 -15.73
N ASP A 514 33.36 9.82 -16.12
CA ASP A 514 32.57 8.93 -15.26
C ASP A 514 33.36 8.51 -14.01
N ARG A 515 34.64 8.16 -14.15
CA ARG A 515 35.54 7.89 -13.01
C ARG A 515 35.70 9.09 -12.08
N ALA A 516 35.80 10.31 -12.63
CA ALA A 516 35.92 11.52 -11.83
C ALA A 516 34.63 11.81 -11.04
N VAL A 517 33.46 11.59 -11.66
CA VAL A 517 32.17 11.69 -10.98
C VAL A 517 32.06 10.65 -9.88
N LEU A 518 32.36 9.37 -10.18
CA LEU A 518 32.38 8.29 -9.20
C LEU A 518 33.27 8.60 -8.00
N ALA A 519 34.49 9.09 -8.24
CA ALA A 519 35.43 9.42 -7.18
C ALA A 519 34.89 10.52 -6.25
N GLU A 520 34.27 11.56 -6.82
CA GLU A 520 33.72 12.66 -6.05
C GLU A 520 32.45 12.28 -5.29
N LEU A 521 31.54 11.51 -5.90
CA LEU A 521 30.36 10.96 -5.23
C LEU A 521 30.76 10.04 -4.07
N THR A 522 31.74 9.17 -4.31
CA THR A 522 32.31 8.31 -3.26
C THR A 522 32.92 9.15 -2.14
N ALA A 523 33.60 10.25 -2.46
CA ALA A 523 34.18 11.15 -1.47
C ALA A 523 33.11 11.93 -0.68
N VAL A 524 32.01 12.34 -1.31
CA VAL A 524 30.85 12.94 -0.64
C VAL A 524 30.25 11.93 0.36
N CYS A 525 30.02 10.69 -0.07
CA CYS A 525 29.45 9.66 0.80
C CYS A 525 30.40 9.26 1.94
N LYS A 526 31.72 9.31 1.72
CA LYS A 526 32.75 9.08 2.76
C LYS A 526 32.99 10.29 3.68
N GLY A 527 32.79 11.51 3.18
CA GLY A 527 33.00 12.78 3.89
C GLY A 527 31.96 13.09 4.96
N GLY A 528 30.86 12.32 5.01
CA GLY A 528 29.82 12.38 6.04
C GLY A 528 30.11 11.56 7.31
N GLY A 529 31.21 10.80 7.36
CA GLY A 529 31.65 10.08 8.57
C GLY A 529 32.03 8.62 8.31
N GLY A 530 33.35 8.37 8.32
CA GLY A 530 33.94 7.03 8.30
C GLY A 530 34.02 6.39 6.92
N ASP A 531 34.95 5.42 6.76
CA ASP A 531 34.87 4.45 5.66
C ASP A 531 33.43 3.94 5.52
N PRO A 532 32.94 3.64 4.31
CA PRO A 532 31.61 3.05 4.16
C PRO A 532 31.57 1.84 5.08
N VAL A 533 30.76 1.92 6.14
CA VAL A 533 30.58 0.78 7.01
C VAL A 533 29.89 -0.24 6.11
N PRO A 534 30.57 -1.30 5.65
CA PRO A 534 29.90 -2.31 4.85
C PRO A 534 28.72 -2.81 5.68
N LYS A 535 27.57 -3.02 5.03
CA LYS A 535 26.37 -3.52 5.70
C LYS A 535 26.77 -4.71 6.57
N LYS A 536 26.76 -4.49 7.89
CA LYS A 536 27.12 -5.48 8.88
C LYS A 536 25.84 -6.08 9.41
N MET A 537 25.74 -7.39 9.28
CA MET A 537 24.66 -8.18 9.86
C MET A 537 25.27 -9.09 10.92
N ILE A 538 24.51 -9.39 11.96
CA ILE A 538 24.82 -10.52 12.85
C ILE A 538 24.86 -11.79 11.98
N PRO A 539 25.94 -12.58 12.03
CA PRO A 539 26.01 -13.84 11.29
C PRO A 539 25.08 -14.89 11.91
N ASN A 540 24.53 -15.78 11.07
CA ASN A 540 23.66 -16.89 11.49
C ASN A 540 22.40 -16.47 12.28
N LEU A 541 21.76 -15.37 11.86
CA LEU A 541 20.44 -15.02 12.38
C LEU A 541 19.44 -16.17 12.19
N PRO A 542 18.55 -16.42 13.17
CA PRO A 542 17.46 -17.37 13.01
C PRO A 542 16.67 -17.09 11.73
N ALA A 543 16.52 -18.11 10.88
CA ALA A 543 15.91 -18.03 9.55
C ALA A 543 14.38 -18.21 9.58
N HIS A 544 13.74 -17.85 10.69
CA HIS A 544 12.30 -17.94 10.88
C HIS A 544 11.77 -16.61 11.45
N PRO A 545 10.46 -16.34 11.28
CA PRO A 545 9.86 -15.14 11.84
C PRO A 545 9.89 -15.11 13.37
N MET A 546 9.80 -13.92 13.97
CA MET A 546 9.77 -13.76 15.43
C MET A 546 8.43 -14.17 16.04
N ILE A 547 7.36 -14.01 15.26
CA ILE A 547 6.00 -14.37 15.62
C ILE A 547 5.30 -14.95 14.40
N SER A 548 4.25 -15.75 14.62
CA SER A 548 3.25 -16.11 13.62
C SER A 548 1.85 -15.78 14.13
N ASN A 549 1.23 -14.74 13.55
CA ASN A 549 -0.03 -14.19 14.05
C ASN A 549 -1.16 -15.23 13.97
N MET A 550 -1.20 -15.99 12.86
CA MET A 550 -2.19 -17.04 12.63
C MET A 550 -1.98 -18.29 13.50
N ALA A 551 -0.82 -18.42 14.15
CA ALA A 551 -0.52 -19.47 15.11
C ALA A 551 -0.75 -19.04 16.57
N GLY A 552 -1.37 -17.87 16.80
CA GLY A 552 -1.60 -17.35 18.14
C GLY A 552 -0.38 -16.69 18.78
N GLN A 553 0.62 -16.29 18.00
CA GLN A 553 1.76 -15.51 18.48
C GLN A 553 1.55 -14.03 18.15
N ASN A 554 0.76 -13.31 18.95
CA ASN A 554 0.36 -11.94 18.67
C ASN A 554 1.06 -10.88 19.54
N TYR A 555 1.96 -11.28 20.45
CA TYR A 555 2.63 -10.39 21.41
C TYR A 555 4.10 -10.19 21.05
N TRP A 556 4.36 -9.04 20.45
CA TRP A 556 5.61 -8.80 19.72
C TRP A 556 6.83 -8.77 20.65
N LEU A 557 6.69 -8.27 21.89
CA LEU A 557 7.78 -8.30 22.86
C LEU A 557 8.21 -9.73 23.19
N ASN A 558 7.25 -10.65 23.35
CA ASN A 558 7.55 -12.05 23.69
C ASN A 558 8.29 -12.75 22.54
N GLY A 559 7.89 -12.50 21.29
CA GLY A 559 8.61 -12.97 20.11
C GLY A 559 10.02 -12.39 20.01
N CYS A 560 10.19 -11.09 20.28
CA CYS A 560 11.51 -10.46 20.31
C CYS A 560 12.42 -11.04 21.41
N MET A 561 11.87 -11.34 22.59
CA MET A 561 12.61 -11.97 23.69
C MET A 561 13.06 -13.40 23.34
N ALA A 562 12.17 -14.20 22.74
CA ALA A 562 12.51 -15.56 22.28
C ALA A 562 13.61 -15.52 21.22
N TYR A 563 13.47 -14.65 20.22
CA TYR A 563 14.45 -14.45 19.16
C TYR A 563 15.80 -13.98 19.71
N LEU A 564 15.80 -13.09 20.71
CA LEU A 564 17.00 -12.63 21.40
C LEU A 564 17.70 -13.79 22.12
N MET A 565 16.97 -14.65 22.83
CA MET A 565 17.56 -15.81 23.53
C MET A 565 18.19 -16.81 22.56
N GLU A 566 17.55 -17.06 21.42
CA GLU A 566 18.12 -17.89 20.36
C GLU A 566 19.41 -17.29 19.79
N CYS A 567 19.42 -15.98 19.51
CA CYS A 567 20.63 -15.28 19.07
C CYS A 567 21.78 -15.36 20.07
N LEU A 568 21.47 -15.44 21.38
CA LEU A 568 22.45 -15.60 22.45
C LEU A 568 22.88 -17.07 22.67
N GLY A 569 22.26 -18.02 21.95
CA GLY A 569 22.54 -19.45 22.08
C GLY A 569 22.00 -20.08 23.36
N GLU A 570 20.95 -19.50 23.94
CA GLU A 570 20.28 -20.04 25.13
C GLU A 570 19.37 -21.24 24.80
N SER A 571 18.80 -21.88 25.83
CA SER A 571 17.92 -23.04 25.66
C SER A 571 16.73 -22.73 24.74
N PRO A 572 16.32 -23.64 23.85
CA PRO A 572 15.08 -23.51 23.08
C PRO A 572 13.82 -23.50 23.96
N ASP A 573 13.93 -23.82 25.25
CA ASP A 573 12.83 -23.64 26.21
C ASP A 573 12.48 -22.17 26.48
N TYR A 574 13.37 -21.22 26.15
CA TYR A 574 13.08 -19.79 26.17
C TYR A 574 12.36 -19.35 24.88
N ASP A 575 11.26 -20.02 24.59
CA ASP A 575 10.42 -19.77 23.42
C ASP A 575 9.40 -18.63 23.67
N TYR A 576 8.62 -18.32 22.64
CA TYR A 576 7.55 -17.32 22.72
C TYR A 576 6.59 -17.59 23.89
N TRP A 577 6.22 -18.86 24.11
CA TRP A 577 5.22 -19.26 25.10
C TRP A 577 5.75 -19.14 26.52
N PHE A 578 7.03 -19.44 26.74
CA PHE A 578 7.70 -19.14 28.00
C PHE A 578 7.59 -17.64 28.30
N PHE A 579 7.97 -16.78 27.35
CA PHE A 579 7.93 -15.33 27.57
C PHE A 579 6.53 -14.79 27.79
N SER A 580 5.52 -15.26 27.03
CA SER A 580 4.14 -14.81 27.20
C SER A 580 3.55 -15.15 28.58
N GLY A 581 3.93 -16.30 29.16
CA GLY A 581 3.51 -16.66 30.50
C GLY A 581 4.27 -15.90 31.60
N VAL A 582 5.60 -15.75 31.50
CA VAL A 582 6.37 -15.05 32.55
C VAL A 582 6.13 -13.54 32.57
N THR A 583 5.90 -12.90 31.42
CA THR A 583 5.51 -11.48 31.39
C THR A 583 4.12 -11.28 31.99
N GLY A 584 3.25 -12.29 31.85
CA GLY A 584 1.87 -12.31 32.30
C GLY A 584 0.87 -12.02 31.19
N ASP A 585 1.32 -11.82 29.95
CA ASP A 585 0.44 -11.57 28.81
C ASP A 585 -0.61 -12.66 28.66
N SER A 586 -0.21 -13.94 28.72
CA SER A 586 -1.12 -15.09 28.59
C SER A 586 -2.25 -15.13 29.61
N PHE A 587 -2.08 -14.46 30.75
CA PHE A 587 -3.00 -14.58 31.89
C PHE A 587 -3.89 -13.35 32.09
N LEU A 588 -3.68 -12.27 31.33
CA LEU A 588 -4.29 -10.99 31.63
C LEU A 588 -4.94 -10.35 30.40
N GLN A 589 -6.23 -10.07 30.51
CA GLN A 589 -6.93 -9.18 29.58
C GLN A 589 -6.68 -7.71 29.96
N VAL A 590 -6.49 -6.87 28.96
CA VAL A 590 -6.33 -5.43 29.08
C VAL A 590 -7.36 -4.71 28.20
N TYR A 591 -7.86 -3.58 28.65
CA TYR A 591 -8.71 -2.68 27.86
C TYR A 591 -8.18 -1.24 27.91
N GLY A 592 -8.08 -0.60 26.75
CA GLY A 592 -7.74 0.81 26.60
C GLY A 592 -8.98 1.69 26.53
N LYS A 593 -9.06 2.70 27.39
CA LYS A 593 -10.24 3.58 27.51
C LYS A 593 -10.32 4.62 26.39
N ASN A 594 -9.21 4.88 25.70
CA ASN A 594 -9.16 5.77 24.55
C ASN A 594 -9.20 4.99 23.22
N PRO A 595 -10.30 5.06 22.43
CA PRO A 595 -10.43 4.31 21.19
C PRO A 595 -9.51 4.80 20.06
N GLU A 596 -8.90 5.98 20.19
CA GLU A 596 -7.92 6.50 19.23
C GLU A 596 -6.52 5.88 19.44
N GLN A 597 -6.30 5.23 20.58
CA GLN A 597 -5.02 4.59 20.91
C GLN A 597 -5.16 3.08 20.84
N MET A 598 -4.25 2.45 20.08
CA MET A 598 -4.18 1.01 20.01
C MET A 598 -3.55 0.42 21.29
N VAL A 599 -4.11 -0.68 21.78
CA VAL A 599 -3.60 -1.47 22.91
C VAL A 599 -3.55 -2.93 22.48
N LEU A 600 -2.34 -3.52 22.44
CA LEU A 600 -2.15 -4.88 21.92
C LEU A 600 -2.11 -5.97 23.00
N CYS A 601 -1.48 -5.68 24.14
CA CYS A 601 -1.31 -6.64 25.25
C CYS A 601 -0.79 -5.94 26.52
N TYR A 602 -0.62 -6.71 27.60
CA TYR A 602 -0.09 -6.20 28.86
C TYR A 602 1.36 -5.71 28.72
N SER A 603 2.22 -6.45 28.03
CA SER A 603 3.62 -6.07 27.84
C SER A 603 3.83 -4.83 26.95
N ASP A 604 2.86 -4.51 26.10
CA ASP A 604 2.84 -3.29 25.29
C ASP A 604 2.60 -2.02 26.14
N ILE A 605 1.70 -2.10 27.12
CA ILE A 605 1.35 -0.95 27.98
C ILE A 605 2.15 -0.89 29.29
N MET A 606 2.60 -2.03 29.81
CA MET A 606 3.37 -2.16 31.05
C MET A 606 4.81 -2.64 30.77
N THR A 607 5.41 -2.08 29.71
CA THR A 607 6.71 -2.54 29.15
C THR A 607 7.81 -2.66 30.21
N ASP A 608 7.99 -1.67 31.09
CA ASP A 608 9.02 -1.74 32.14
C ASP A 608 8.89 -2.97 33.04
N THR A 609 7.66 -3.30 33.44
CA THR A 609 7.37 -4.43 34.32
C THR A 609 7.53 -5.76 33.58
N ALA A 610 7.04 -5.82 32.35
CA ALA A 610 7.16 -7.01 31.50
C ALA A 610 8.64 -7.33 31.19
N LEU A 611 9.44 -6.33 30.82
CA LEU A 611 10.88 -6.49 30.59
C LEU A 611 11.59 -7.02 31.82
N LYS A 612 11.30 -6.45 33.01
CA LYS A 612 11.90 -6.92 34.26
C LYS A 612 11.62 -8.40 34.48
N LYS A 613 10.36 -8.83 34.34
CA LYS A 613 9.98 -10.23 34.50
C LYS A 613 10.67 -11.14 33.49
N ALA A 614 10.65 -10.76 32.22
CA ALA A 614 11.25 -11.54 31.14
C ALA A 614 12.76 -11.73 31.34
N PHE A 615 13.50 -10.65 31.61
CA PHE A 615 14.96 -10.71 31.81
C PHE A 615 15.36 -11.38 33.12
N ASP A 616 14.61 -11.21 34.21
CA ASP A 616 14.89 -11.94 35.46
C ASP A 616 14.62 -13.45 35.29
N ALA A 617 13.60 -13.84 34.51
CA ALA A 617 13.26 -15.24 34.24
C ALA A 617 14.29 -15.96 33.35
N CYS A 618 14.97 -15.26 32.45
CA CYS A 618 16.06 -15.82 31.64
C CYS A 618 17.47 -15.54 32.21
N GLY A 619 17.58 -14.84 33.34
CA GLY A 619 18.86 -14.65 34.05
C GLY A 619 19.75 -13.58 33.42
N TYR A 620 19.19 -12.44 33.02
CA TYR A 620 19.94 -11.34 32.39
C TYR A 620 19.65 -9.97 33.02
N GLY A 621 20.63 -9.07 32.97
CA GLY A 621 20.41 -7.64 33.08
C GLY A 621 19.81 -7.07 31.80
N TYR A 622 19.29 -5.86 31.87
CA TYR A 622 18.90 -5.09 30.67
C TYR A 622 19.01 -3.59 30.94
N ALA A 623 19.09 -2.83 29.86
CA ALA A 623 18.89 -1.38 29.86
C ALA A 623 17.75 -1.05 28.92
N TYR A 624 16.82 -0.19 29.37
CA TYR A 624 15.71 0.28 28.57
C TYR A 624 15.82 1.79 28.42
N ASP A 625 16.11 2.24 27.20
CA ASP A 625 16.46 3.62 26.90
C ASP A 625 15.44 4.22 25.93
N LYS A 626 14.87 5.37 26.31
CA LYS A 626 14.06 6.19 25.40
C LYS A 626 14.96 7.06 24.54
N ILE A 627 14.66 7.13 23.25
CA ILE A 627 15.39 8.00 22.33
C ILE A 627 14.93 9.44 22.49
N THR A 628 15.91 10.32 22.56
CA THR A 628 15.78 11.77 22.58
C THR A 628 16.86 12.36 21.69
N GLU A 629 16.69 13.61 21.28
CA GLU A 629 17.68 14.29 20.44
C GLU A 629 19.08 14.33 21.09
N GLY A 630 19.13 14.47 22.42
CA GLY A 630 20.39 14.54 23.17
C GLY A 630 21.14 13.22 23.35
N ASN A 631 20.50 12.07 23.11
CA ASN A 631 21.13 10.75 23.29
C ASN A 631 21.16 9.89 22.02
N ARG A 632 20.56 10.33 20.92
CA ARG A 632 20.46 9.58 19.64
C ARG A 632 21.81 9.11 19.13
N GLU A 633 22.82 9.99 19.06
CA GLU A 633 24.16 9.63 18.56
C GLU A 633 24.84 8.58 19.46
N MET A 634 24.75 8.75 20.78
CA MET A 634 25.31 7.83 21.76
C MET A 634 24.64 6.45 21.68
N LEU A 635 23.31 6.41 21.61
CA LEU A 635 22.56 5.17 21.45
C LEU A 635 22.86 4.49 20.12
N GLY A 636 23.01 5.26 19.03
CA GLY A 636 23.44 4.74 17.74
C GLY A 636 24.81 4.03 17.82
N LYS A 637 25.80 4.64 18.48
CA LYS A 637 27.10 3.99 18.73
C LYS A 637 26.94 2.70 19.54
N ARG A 638 26.11 2.73 20.59
CA ARG A 638 25.85 1.57 21.45
C ARG A 638 25.17 0.42 20.71
N ILE A 639 24.26 0.71 19.76
CA ILE A 639 23.70 -0.32 18.86
C ILE A 639 24.81 -0.95 18.03
N ARG A 640 25.66 -0.15 17.37
CA ARG A 640 26.78 -0.65 16.54
C ARG A 640 27.70 -1.56 17.35
N GLU A 641 28.10 -1.14 18.55
CA GLU A 641 28.91 -1.94 19.48
C GLU A 641 28.22 -3.25 19.93
N SER A 642 26.89 -3.27 20.01
CA SER A 642 26.12 -4.49 20.31
C SER A 642 26.15 -5.46 19.12
N ILE A 643 25.81 -4.96 17.92
CA ILE A 643 25.84 -5.74 16.68
C ILE A 643 27.26 -6.24 16.37
N ASP A 644 28.29 -5.45 16.66
CA ASP A 644 29.69 -5.83 16.50
C ASP A 644 30.09 -7.05 17.33
N ARG A 645 29.40 -7.26 18.46
CA ARG A 645 29.56 -8.41 19.36
C ARG A 645 28.59 -9.54 19.02
N ASN A 646 27.87 -9.46 17.90
CA ASN A 646 26.82 -10.38 17.49
C ASN A 646 25.64 -10.44 18.47
N ILE A 647 25.34 -9.32 19.16
CA ILE A 647 24.25 -9.22 20.13
C ILE A 647 23.18 -8.28 19.56
N PRO A 648 21.97 -8.77 19.24
CA PRO A 648 20.93 -7.92 18.71
C PRO A 648 20.33 -7.01 19.79
N VAL A 649 19.62 -5.98 19.34
CA VAL A 649 18.97 -4.98 20.21
C VAL A 649 17.48 -4.97 19.92
N ILE A 650 16.63 -5.10 20.94
CA ILE A 650 15.18 -5.00 20.75
C ILE A 650 14.82 -3.51 20.68
N ALA A 651 13.98 -3.12 19.73
CA ALA A 651 13.54 -1.75 19.52
C ALA A 651 12.01 -1.64 19.50
N ARG A 652 11.49 -0.52 20.00
CA ARG A 652 10.07 -0.17 19.82
C ARG A 652 9.93 0.75 18.61
N VAL A 653 9.24 0.27 17.59
CA VAL A 653 9.08 0.90 16.28
C VAL A 653 8.00 2.00 16.32
N GLU A 654 8.24 3.09 15.60
CA GLU A 654 7.28 4.18 15.41
C GLU A 654 6.31 3.86 14.26
N ASN A 655 5.41 2.91 14.49
CA ASN A 655 4.32 2.56 13.57
C ASN A 655 2.96 2.56 14.27
N THR A 656 1.88 2.31 13.51
CA THR A 656 0.50 2.25 14.02
C THR A 656 0.31 1.28 15.19
N PHE A 657 1.02 0.14 15.15
CA PHE A 657 0.94 -0.93 16.15
C PHE A 657 1.90 -0.72 17.34
N ARG A 658 2.75 0.33 17.31
CA ARG A 658 3.86 0.54 18.26
C ARG A 658 4.69 -0.73 18.50
N SER A 659 4.90 -1.46 17.42
CA SER A 659 5.50 -2.78 17.32
C SER A 659 6.87 -2.90 17.99
N PHE A 660 7.25 -4.13 18.37
CA PHE A 660 8.63 -4.46 18.73
C PHE A 660 9.38 -5.13 17.58
N ALA A 661 10.63 -4.76 17.36
CA ALA A 661 11.50 -5.34 16.34
C ALA A 661 12.88 -5.69 16.94
N VAL A 662 13.64 -6.52 16.24
CA VAL A 662 15.00 -6.88 16.64
C VAL A 662 16.00 -6.29 15.65
N ILE A 663 16.73 -5.26 16.07
CA ILE A 663 17.85 -4.69 15.32
C ILE A 663 18.97 -5.73 15.28
N CYS A 664 19.36 -6.13 14.08
CA CYS A 664 20.30 -7.20 13.80
C CYS A 664 21.40 -6.80 12.80
N GLY A 665 21.38 -5.55 12.32
CA GLY A 665 22.42 -5.07 11.42
C GLY A 665 22.45 -3.57 11.30
N TYR A 666 23.49 -3.07 10.63
CA TYR A 666 23.64 -1.66 10.33
C TYR A 666 24.56 -1.42 9.13
N ASP A 667 24.42 -0.25 8.52
CA ASP A 667 25.42 0.36 7.66
C ASP A 667 25.75 1.78 8.16
N ALA A 668 26.38 2.60 7.33
CA ALA A 668 26.74 3.97 7.69
C ALA A 668 25.53 4.81 8.16
N GLU A 669 24.36 4.61 7.55
CA GLU A 669 23.19 5.48 7.69
C GLU A 669 22.05 4.82 8.47
N ARG A 670 21.92 3.49 8.40
CA ARG A 670 20.72 2.77 8.82
C ARG A 670 21.01 1.65 9.81
N PHE A 671 19.95 1.28 10.52
CA PHE A 671 19.87 0.07 11.33
C PHE A 671 18.81 -0.85 10.71
N TYR A 672 19.16 -2.12 10.55
CA TYR A 672 18.31 -3.14 9.97
C TYR A 672 17.72 -4.02 11.06
N SER A 673 16.41 -4.22 11.03
CA SER A 673 15.67 -5.01 12.02
C SER A 673 14.80 -6.07 11.36
N ILE A 674 14.59 -7.16 12.07
CA ILE A 674 13.56 -8.15 11.75
C ILE A 674 12.31 -7.80 12.55
N MET A 675 11.14 -7.90 11.92
CA MET A 675 9.88 -7.45 12.50
C MET A 675 8.73 -8.42 12.16
N GLY A 676 7.92 -8.80 13.13
CA GLY A 676 6.72 -9.61 12.90
C GLY A 676 7.00 -10.97 12.25
N GLU A 677 6.28 -11.22 11.15
CA GLU A 677 6.37 -12.42 10.30
C GLU A 677 7.45 -12.30 9.19
N GLU A 678 8.18 -11.19 9.16
CA GLU A 678 9.24 -10.96 8.19
C GLU A 678 10.50 -11.76 8.56
N THR A 679 11.24 -12.20 7.54
CA THR A 679 12.54 -12.88 7.70
C THR A 679 13.71 -12.10 7.09
N THR A 680 13.41 -11.02 6.37
CA THR A 680 14.40 -10.16 5.73
C THR A 680 14.56 -8.86 6.51
N PRO A 681 15.76 -8.52 7.01
CA PRO A 681 15.98 -7.29 7.76
C PRO A 681 15.72 -6.01 6.97
N ALA A 682 14.93 -5.09 7.51
CA ALA A 682 14.58 -3.80 6.93
C ALA A 682 14.83 -2.62 7.89
N ALA A 683 14.87 -1.39 7.37
CA ALA A 683 15.10 -0.20 8.18
C ALA A 683 13.80 0.36 8.76
N TYR A 684 13.79 0.70 10.06
CA TYR A 684 12.63 1.28 10.74
C TYR A 684 13.05 2.45 11.64
N SER A 685 12.11 3.36 11.88
CA SER A 685 12.22 4.38 12.93
C SER A 685 11.81 3.78 14.29
N TYR A 686 12.53 4.16 15.35
CA TYR A 686 12.34 3.58 16.67
C TYR A 686 12.38 4.65 17.78
N SER A 687 11.55 4.46 18.80
CA SER A 687 11.33 5.38 19.92
C SER A 687 12.03 4.93 21.22
N ASN A 688 12.25 3.63 21.37
CA ASN A 688 12.92 3.04 22.51
C ASN A 688 13.83 1.88 22.09
N LEU A 689 14.87 1.64 22.89
CA LEU A 689 15.84 0.56 22.71
C LEU A 689 15.97 -0.24 24.00
N ILE A 690 16.12 -1.55 23.85
CA ILE A 690 16.33 -2.50 24.94
C ILE A 690 17.63 -3.26 24.65
N PHE A 691 18.64 -3.02 25.47
CA PHE A 691 19.92 -3.72 25.39
C PHE A 691 19.94 -4.83 26.44
N VAL A 692 20.28 -6.04 26.02
CA VAL A 692 20.63 -7.10 26.97
C VAL A 692 21.90 -6.71 27.73
N GLY A 693 21.87 -6.90 29.04
CA GLY A 693 22.99 -6.63 29.95
C GLY A 693 23.75 -7.90 30.32
N ASP A 694 24.50 -7.82 31.41
CA ASP A 694 25.30 -8.94 31.89
C ASP A 694 24.42 -10.13 32.31
N LYS A 695 24.92 -11.34 32.08
CA LYS A 695 24.29 -12.57 32.57
C LYS A 695 24.32 -12.58 34.11
N LYS A 696 23.18 -12.89 34.71
CA LYS A 696 22.96 -13.03 36.15
C LYS A 696 22.83 -14.51 36.51
N GLU A 697 22.64 -14.79 37.79
CA GLU A 697 22.16 -16.10 38.22
C GLU A 697 20.80 -16.38 37.57
N GLN A 698 20.74 -17.47 36.80
CA GLN A 698 19.61 -17.87 35.99
C GLN A 698 18.73 -18.81 36.81
N PRO A 699 17.42 -18.49 37.02
CA PRO A 699 16.54 -19.39 37.73
C PRO A 699 16.35 -20.68 36.94
N ALA A 700 16.19 -21.81 37.63
CA ALA A 700 15.77 -23.05 36.99
C ALA A 700 14.39 -22.85 36.35
N LEU A 701 14.15 -23.44 35.17
CA LEU A 701 12.86 -23.33 34.46
C LEU A 701 11.68 -23.65 35.39
N ALA A 702 11.78 -24.72 36.19
CA ALA A 702 10.76 -25.08 37.16
C ALA A 702 10.37 -23.92 38.10
N VAL A 703 11.37 -23.16 38.59
CA VAL A 703 11.15 -22.00 39.46
C VAL A 703 10.49 -20.86 38.67
N ALA A 704 10.97 -20.55 37.47
CA ALA A 704 10.40 -19.49 36.65
C ALA A 704 8.92 -19.74 36.28
N TYR A 705 8.58 -20.98 35.89
CA TYR A 705 7.19 -21.38 35.63
C TYR A 705 6.34 -21.30 36.90
N LYS A 706 6.84 -21.80 38.03
CA LYS A 706 6.13 -21.77 39.31
C LYS A 706 5.84 -20.34 39.77
N ASP A 707 6.85 -19.47 39.74
CA ASP A 707 6.71 -18.08 40.16
C ASP A 707 5.72 -17.31 39.26
N ALA A 708 5.73 -17.58 37.95
CA ALA A 708 4.77 -16.99 37.02
C ALA A 708 3.32 -17.43 37.33
N VAL A 709 3.10 -18.73 37.58
CA VAL A 709 1.77 -19.25 37.96
C VAL A 709 1.29 -18.64 39.28
N LEU A 710 2.15 -18.58 40.29
CA LEU A 710 1.81 -18.02 41.60
C LEU A 710 1.58 -16.50 41.57
N ALA A 711 2.07 -15.80 40.53
CA ALA A 711 1.84 -14.38 40.34
C ALA A 711 0.49 -14.04 39.66
N VAL A 712 -0.23 -15.03 39.11
CA VAL A 712 -1.50 -14.82 38.38
C VAL A 712 -2.54 -14.05 39.21
N PRO A 713 -2.80 -14.36 40.49
CA PRO A 713 -3.78 -13.59 41.27
C PRO A 713 -3.44 -12.10 41.35
N ALA A 714 -2.16 -11.77 41.61
CA ALA A 714 -1.71 -10.40 41.69
C ALA A 714 -1.88 -9.66 40.35
N LEU A 715 -1.61 -10.34 39.23
CA LEU A 715 -1.82 -9.80 37.87
C LEU A 715 -3.30 -9.51 37.59
N MET A 716 -4.20 -10.43 37.93
CA MET A 716 -5.64 -10.28 37.65
C MET A 716 -6.32 -9.22 38.53
N THR A 717 -5.71 -8.87 39.67
CA THR A 717 -6.20 -7.86 40.61
C THR A 717 -5.52 -6.48 40.49
N ILE A 718 -4.74 -6.26 39.43
CA ILE A 718 -4.15 -4.94 39.14
C ILE A 718 -5.28 -3.90 39.08
N GLN A 719 -5.10 -2.80 39.82
CA GLN A 719 -6.06 -1.71 39.81
C GLN A 719 -6.06 -1.00 38.44
N GLU A 720 -7.24 -0.58 38.00
CA GLU A 720 -7.35 0.25 36.80
C GLU A 720 -6.60 1.58 36.96
N THR A 721 -6.18 2.12 35.83
CA THR A 721 -5.58 3.45 35.72
C THR A 721 -6.53 4.40 35.00
N GLU A 722 -6.12 5.65 34.80
CA GLU A 722 -6.88 6.60 33.99
C GLU A 722 -7.10 6.10 32.57
N ASP A 723 -6.08 5.45 31.98
CA ASP A 723 -6.07 5.05 30.57
C ASP A 723 -6.44 3.57 30.34
N TYR A 724 -6.22 2.70 31.32
CA TYR A 724 -6.29 1.24 31.14
C TYR A 724 -7.04 0.52 32.26
N SER A 725 -7.71 -0.57 31.89
CA SER A 725 -8.33 -1.53 32.80
C SER A 725 -7.74 -2.91 32.61
N PHE A 726 -7.75 -3.71 33.68
CA PHE A 726 -7.09 -5.01 33.76
C PHE A 726 -8.04 -6.10 34.27
N GLY A 727 -7.78 -7.36 33.91
CA GLY A 727 -8.50 -8.52 34.45
C GLY A 727 -10.00 -8.46 34.17
N GLU A 728 -10.83 -8.79 35.17
CA GLU A 728 -12.30 -8.73 35.03
C GLU A 728 -12.80 -7.34 34.64
N LYS A 729 -12.20 -6.27 35.19
CA LYS A 729 -12.58 -4.89 34.87
C LYS A 729 -12.33 -4.55 33.40
N ALA A 730 -11.30 -5.13 32.78
CA ALA A 730 -11.06 -4.97 31.34
C ALA A 730 -12.20 -5.52 30.49
N PHE A 731 -12.74 -6.70 30.85
CA PHE A 731 -13.91 -7.26 30.17
C PHE A 731 -15.16 -6.41 30.39
N ILE A 732 -15.38 -5.92 31.61
CA ILE A 732 -16.52 -5.07 31.93
C ILE A 732 -16.46 -3.77 31.10
N ASP A 733 -15.32 -3.08 31.09
CA ASP A 733 -15.19 -1.82 30.36
C ASP A 733 -15.25 -2.01 28.85
N TRP A 734 -14.69 -3.12 28.34
CA TRP A 734 -14.84 -3.50 26.95
C TRP A 734 -16.32 -3.68 26.59
N ALA A 735 -17.05 -4.44 27.38
CA ALA A 735 -18.47 -4.70 27.16
C ALA A 735 -19.31 -3.43 27.25
N GLU A 736 -19.09 -2.60 28.29
CA GLU A 736 -19.80 -1.33 28.50
C GLU A 736 -19.53 -0.33 27.38
N SER A 737 -18.31 -0.32 26.81
CA SER A 737 -17.98 0.58 25.69
C SER A 737 -18.83 0.33 24.45
N LEU A 738 -19.37 -0.88 24.28
CA LEU A 738 -20.26 -1.22 23.16
C LEU A 738 -21.71 -0.81 23.44
N GLU A 739 -22.07 -0.50 24.69
CA GLU A 739 -23.44 -0.21 25.11
C GLU A 739 -23.68 1.27 25.46
N ASP A 740 -22.65 2.03 25.87
CA ASP A 740 -22.82 3.38 26.42
C ASP A 740 -23.04 4.50 25.39
N GLY A 741 -23.09 4.15 24.10
CA GLY A 741 -23.32 5.06 22.99
C GLY A 741 -22.12 5.94 22.62
N ARG A 742 -20.94 5.73 23.22
CA ARG A 742 -19.74 6.58 22.97
C ARG A 742 -19.32 6.62 21.50
N TYR A 743 -19.68 5.62 20.71
CA TYR A 743 -19.34 5.54 19.28
C TYR A 743 -20.35 6.23 18.36
N GLN A 744 -21.57 6.52 18.84
CA GLN A 744 -22.64 7.15 18.03
C GLN A 744 -22.28 8.55 17.55
N LYS A 745 -21.44 9.26 18.33
CA LYS A 745 -20.96 10.61 18.00
C LYS A 745 -20.04 10.65 16.78
N TYR A 746 -19.48 9.52 16.36
CA TYR A 746 -18.65 9.44 15.16
C TYR A 746 -19.50 8.99 13.96
N PRO A 747 -19.31 9.60 12.78
CA PRO A 747 -19.98 9.15 11.56
C PRO A 747 -19.37 7.81 11.08
N ALA A 748 -20.14 6.99 10.34
CA ALA A 748 -19.74 5.62 9.98
C ALA A 748 -18.45 5.55 9.16
N GLU A 749 -18.22 6.56 8.32
CA GLU A 749 -17.05 6.77 7.48
C GLU A 749 -15.82 7.31 8.24
N SER A 750 -15.94 7.50 9.56
CA SER A 750 -14.83 7.98 10.38
C SER A 750 -13.63 7.04 10.32
N LYS A 751 -12.44 7.62 10.14
CA LYS A 751 -11.16 6.89 10.20
C LYS A 751 -10.95 6.15 11.52
N LEU A 752 -11.65 6.54 12.58
CA LEU A 752 -11.62 5.84 13.88
C LEU A 752 -11.98 4.34 13.75
N PHE A 753 -12.90 4.00 12.83
CA PHE A 753 -13.33 2.63 12.60
C PHE A 753 -12.39 1.84 11.68
N HIS A 754 -11.39 2.49 11.07
CA HIS A 754 -10.48 1.88 10.10
C HIS A 754 -9.02 2.08 10.54
N THR A 755 -8.71 1.57 11.74
CA THR A 755 -7.42 1.73 12.42
C THR A 755 -6.42 0.60 12.14
N HIS A 756 -6.85 -0.48 11.48
CA HIS A 756 -6.00 -1.60 11.08
C HIS A 756 -5.43 -1.38 9.66
N GLY A 757 -4.23 -1.91 9.40
CA GLY A 757 -3.59 -1.81 8.08
C GLY A 757 -4.26 -2.63 6.98
N ASP A 758 -4.91 -3.73 7.37
CA ASP A 758 -5.78 -4.53 6.50
C ASP A 758 -7.20 -3.94 6.48
N PRO A 759 -7.73 -3.55 5.31
CA PRO A 759 -9.06 -2.93 5.19
C PRO A 759 -10.22 -3.90 5.51
N SER A 760 -9.98 -5.20 5.57
CA SER A 760 -10.98 -6.19 5.99
C SER A 760 -11.25 -6.18 7.49
N PHE A 761 -10.37 -5.57 8.29
CA PHE A 761 -10.55 -5.39 9.72
C PHE A 761 -11.07 -3.99 10.05
N THR A 762 -12.15 -3.95 10.81
CA THR A 762 -12.84 -2.72 11.19
C THR A 762 -13.07 -2.70 12.70
N CYS A 763 -13.18 -1.49 13.26
CA CYS A 763 -13.34 -1.25 14.70
C CYS A 763 -12.22 -1.89 15.56
N TRP A 764 -11.01 -1.99 15.02
CA TRP A 764 -9.90 -2.74 15.63
C TRP A 764 -9.55 -2.29 17.05
N ASN A 765 -9.36 -0.98 17.26
CA ASN A 765 -9.03 -0.42 18.58
C ASN A 765 -10.17 -0.54 19.61
N MET A 766 -11.40 -0.81 19.17
CA MET A 766 -12.58 -0.89 20.05
C MET A 766 -13.00 -2.32 20.36
N HIS A 767 -12.74 -3.25 19.44
CA HIS A 767 -13.19 -4.64 19.57
C HIS A 767 -12.13 -5.64 19.09
N GLY A 768 -11.61 -5.45 17.88
CA GLY A 768 -10.72 -6.44 17.24
C GLY A 768 -9.47 -6.78 18.06
N THR A 769 -8.79 -5.79 18.63
CA THR A 769 -7.58 -6.04 19.43
C THR A 769 -7.86 -6.85 20.70
N TYR A 770 -8.99 -6.57 21.38
CA TYR A 770 -9.37 -7.27 22.62
C TYR A 770 -9.84 -8.70 22.34
N LEU A 771 -10.51 -8.90 21.20
CA LEU A 771 -10.86 -10.22 20.69
C LEU A 771 -9.61 -11.04 20.36
N CYS A 772 -8.63 -10.43 19.68
CA CYS A 772 -7.34 -11.06 19.37
C CYS A 772 -6.58 -11.43 20.66
N MET A 773 -6.57 -10.53 21.64
CA MET A 773 -5.95 -10.77 22.95
C MET A 773 -6.62 -11.95 23.68
N LEU A 774 -7.95 -12.02 23.68
CA LEU A 774 -8.70 -13.12 24.31
C LEU A 774 -8.34 -14.48 23.71
N GLY A 775 -8.31 -14.57 22.37
CA GLY A 775 -7.94 -15.81 21.66
C GLY A 775 -6.48 -16.19 21.89
N THR A 776 -5.58 -15.21 21.87
CA THR A 776 -4.15 -15.40 22.12
C THR A 776 -3.89 -15.91 23.54
N ASN A 777 -4.63 -15.42 24.54
CA ASN A 777 -4.52 -15.84 25.94
C ASN A 777 -4.83 -17.33 26.18
N LEU A 778 -5.39 -18.05 25.20
CA LEU A 778 -5.53 -19.51 25.29
C LEU A 778 -4.18 -20.23 25.48
N CYS A 779 -3.07 -19.62 25.06
CA CYS A 779 -1.73 -20.16 25.32
C CYS A 779 -1.38 -20.34 26.81
N ALA A 780 -2.15 -19.72 27.73
CA ALA A 780 -2.07 -20.01 29.16
C ALA A 780 -2.22 -21.50 29.46
N VAL A 781 -3.03 -22.23 28.69
CA VAL A 781 -3.26 -23.67 28.87
C VAL A 781 -1.97 -24.45 28.71
N ASP A 782 -1.19 -24.19 27.66
CA ASP A 782 0.04 -24.93 27.41
C ASP A 782 1.17 -24.50 28.36
N PHE A 783 1.22 -23.21 28.73
CA PHE A 783 2.13 -22.75 29.78
C PHE A 783 1.84 -23.43 31.12
N LEU A 784 0.57 -23.54 31.51
CA LEU A 784 0.14 -24.20 32.75
C LEU A 784 0.47 -25.69 32.75
N LYS A 785 0.25 -26.40 31.63
CA LYS A 785 0.67 -27.82 31.50
C LYS A 785 2.17 -27.97 31.72
N LYS A 786 2.99 -27.14 31.06
CA LYS A 786 4.45 -27.17 31.22
C LYS A 786 4.88 -26.80 32.65
N ALA A 787 4.18 -25.87 33.30
CA ALA A 787 4.42 -25.54 34.70
C ALA A 787 4.13 -26.73 35.63
N TYR A 788 3.06 -27.48 35.39
CA TYR A 788 2.70 -28.68 36.14
C TYR A 788 3.67 -29.85 35.90
N GLU A 789 4.15 -30.02 34.66
CA GLU A 789 5.18 -31.01 34.33
C GLU A 789 6.47 -30.77 35.12
N PHE A 790 6.88 -29.51 35.27
CA PHE A 790 8.05 -29.15 36.07
C PHE A 790 7.79 -29.14 37.59
N ASN A 791 6.56 -28.87 38.02
CA ASN A 791 6.17 -28.68 39.42
C ASN A 791 4.88 -29.46 39.70
N THR A 792 5.02 -30.79 39.82
CA THR A 792 3.88 -31.71 40.00
C THR A 792 3.10 -31.47 41.29
N GLU A 793 3.65 -30.69 42.22
CA GLU A 793 2.94 -30.27 43.44
C GLU A 793 1.87 -29.20 43.18
N LEU A 794 1.88 -28.51 42.02
CA LEU A 794 0.88 -27.51 41.66
C LEU A 794 -0.42 -28.16 41.14
N THR A 795 -1.00 -29.07 41.92
CA THR A 795 -2.15 -29.90 41.50
C THR A 795 -3.40 -29.09 41.16
N PHE A 796 -3.54 -27.88 41.71
CA PHE A 796 -4.65 -26.97 41.38
C PHE A 796 -4.64 -26.53 39.90
N ILE A 797 -3.52 -26.67 39.18
CA ILE A 797 -3.46 -26.38 37.74
C ILE A 797 -4.49 -27.20 36.96
N GLU A 798 -4.74 -28.45 37.35
CA GLU A 798 -5.75 -29.31 36.70
C GLU A 798 -7.15 -28.68 36.73
N GLN A 799 -7.44 -27.85 37.74
CA GLN A 799 -8.69 -27.10 37.86
C GLN A 799 -8.68 -25.81 37.02
N LEU A 800 -7.52 -25.18 36.80
CA LEU A 800 -7.36 -23.97 35.99
C LEU A 800 -7.53 -24.24 34.49
N LEU A 801 -6.96 -25.33 33.97
CA LEU A 801 -6.99 -25.68 32.54
C LEU A 801 -8.40 -25.59 31.92
N PRO A 802 -9.44 -26.23 32.47
CA PRO A 802 -10.79 -26.15 31.90
C PRO A 802 -11.44 -24.76 32.04
N ILE A 803 -10.94 -23.89 32.92
CA ILE A 803 -11.46 -22.51 33.06
C ILE A 803 -10.89 -21.63 31.94
N TYR A 804 -9.57 -21.70 31.69
CA TYR A 804 -8.94 -20.98 30.57
C TYR A 804 -9.48 -21.44 29.20
N GLU A 805 -9.72 -22.75 29.02
CA GLU A 805 -10.39 -23.27 27.82
C GLU A 805 -11.80 -22.70 27.61
N LYS A 806 -12.55 -22.47 28.70
CA LYS A 806 -13.87 -21.83 28.62
C LYS A 806 -13.77 -20.34 28.32
N GLN A 807 -12.88 -19.63 29.00
CA GLN A 807 -12.71 -18.19 28.86
C GLN A 807 -12.11 -17.83 27.50
N CYS A 808 -10.89 -18.30 27.22
CA CYS A 808 -10.08 -17.90 26.08
C CYS A 808 -10.37 -18.74 24.84
N GLY A 809 -10.71 -20.03 24.99
CA GLY A 809 -11.04 -20.89 23.85
C GLY A 809 -12.47 -20.70 23.39
N LYS A 810 -13.43 -21.14 24.22
CA LYS A 810 -14.86 -21.07 23.88
C LYS A 810 -15.38 -19.64 23.83
N GLY A 811 -14.95 -18.77 24.73
CA GLY A 811 -15.33 -17.35 24.72
C GLY A 811 -14.86 -16.62 23.47
N PHE A 812 -13.62 -16.86 23.03
CA PHE A 812 -13.14 -16.33 21.75
C PHE A 812 -13.95 -16.86 20.56
N MET A 813 -14.17 -18.18 20.47
CA MET A 813 -14.94 -18.79 19.38
C MET A 813 -16.40 -18.31 19.33
N GLU A 814 -17.00 -18.02 20.49
CA GLU A 814 -18.33 -17.42 20.59
C GLU A 814 -18.31 -15.99 20.04
N LEU A 815 -17.36 -15.16 20.49
CA LEU A 815 -17.29 -13.74 20.10
C LEU A 815 -16.87 -13.51 18.64
N ILE A 816 -15.91 -14.28 18.10
CA ILE A 816 -15.50 -14.17 16.69
C ILE A 816 -16.64 -14.51 15.73
N GLY A 817 -17.60 -15.34 16.15
CA GLY A 817 -18.79 -15.69 15.38
C GLY A 817 -19.92 -14.66 15.46
N MET A 818 -19.78 -13.61 16.28
CA MET A 818 -20.79 -12.57 16.46
C MET A 818 -20.44 -11.31 15.69
N GLU A 819 -21.45 -10.68 15.06
CA GLU A 819 -21.36 -9.34 14.46
C GLU A 819 -20.15 -9.13 13.53
N GLY A 820 -19.67 -10.18 12.85
CA GLY A 820 -18.54 -10.10 11.93
C GLY A 820 -17.15 -10.21 12.58
N GLY A 821 -17.05 -10.35 13.90
CA GLY A 821 -15.79 -10.62 14.60
C GLY A 821 -14.73 -9.53 14.35
N PHE A 822 -13.62 -9.89 13.70
CA PHE A 822 -12.58 -8.92 13.30
C PHE A 822 -13.05 -7.92 12.23
N SER A 823 -14.09 -8.25 11.48
CA SER A 823 -14.72 -7.40 10.46
C SER A 823 -16.00 -6.73 10.99
N LEU A 824 -16.05 -6.40 12.29
CA LEU A 824 -17.19 -5.76 12.94
C LEU A 824 -17.54 -4.43 12.23
N PRO A 825 -18.71 -4.31 11.59
CA PRO A 825 -19.00 -3.13 10.80
C PRO A 825 -19.22 -1.87 11.67
N PRO A 826 -18.84 -0.67 11.18
CA PRO A 826 -19.04 0.60 11.90
C PRO A 826 -20.49 0.88 12.32
N GLU A 827 -21.47 0.45 11.54
CA GLU A 827 -22.89 0.59 11.89
C GLU A 827 -23.30 -0.30 13.06
N ALA A 828 -22.69 -1.50 13.21
CA ALA A 828 -23.00 -2.40 14.31
C ALA A 828 -22.51 -1.83 15.63
N ILE A 829 -21.25 -1.40 15.71
CA ILE A 829 -20.66 -0.91 16.96
C ILE A 829 -21.32 0.39 17.47
N ARG A 830 -22.04 1.10 16.61
CA ARG A 830 -22.80 2.32 16.96
C ARG A 830 -24.21 2.02 17.48
N ASP A 831 -24.71 0.81 17.27
CA ASP A 831 -26.01 0.36 17.74
C ASP A 831 -25.86 -0.46 19.02
N SER A 832 -26.12 0.20 20.15
CA SER A 832 -26.03 -0.42 21.49
C SER A 832 -26.98 -1.61 21.66
N ALA A 833 -28.14 -1.62 20.99
CA ALA A 833 -29.07 -2.73 21.07
C ALA A 833 -28.54 -3.94 20.30
N ARG A 834 -27.97 -3.70 19.11
CA ARG A 834 -27.30 -4.72 18.29
C ARG A 834 -26.05 -5.29 18.96
N MET A 835 -25.28 -4.46 19.68
CA MET A 835 -24.09 -4.92 20.41
C MET A 835 -24.37 -5.55 21.77
N LYS A 836 -25.62 -5.49 22.27
CA LYS A 836 -25.97 -6.06 23.57
C LYS A 836 -25.62 -7.55 23.71
N PRO A 837 -25.89 -8.43 22.72
CA PRO A 837 -25.50 -9.83 22.81
C PRO A 837 -23.98 -10.03 22.85
N VAL A 838 -23.21 -9.23 22.08
CA VAL A 838 -21.74 -9.26 22.09
C VAL A 838 -21.21 -8.85 23.47
N SER A 839 -21.74 -7.76 24.02
CA SER A 839 -21.41 -7.30 25.37
C SER A 839 -21.71 -8.35 26.45
N ASP A 840 -22.87 -9.03 26.38
CA ASP A 840 -23.22 -10.09 27.32
C ASP A 840 -22.25 -11.29 27.22
N ALA A 841 -21.82 -11.65 26.01
CA ALA A 841 -20.81 -12.68 25.79
C ALA A 841 -19.44 -12.26 26.35
N ILE A 842 -19.04 -10.99 26.19
CA ILE A 842 -17.80 -10.44 26.80
C ILE A 842 -17.88 -10.52 28.33
N LYS A 843 -18.98 -10.08 28.95
CA LYS A 843 -19.19 -10.14 30.41
C LYS A 843 -19.16 -11.59 30.93
N LYS A 844 -19.77 -12.51 30.19
CA LYS A 844 -19.72 -13.95 30.49
C LYS A 844 -18.29 -14.49 30.44
N ALA A 845 -17.50 -14.14 29.41
CA ALA A 845 -16.09 -14.51 29.34
C ALA A 845 -15.27 -13.89 30.50
N GLY A 846 -15.55 -12.63 30.86
CA GLY A 846 -14.94 -11.95 32.00
C GLY A 846 -15.23 -12.58 33.35
N SER A 847 -16.43 -13.16 33.54
CA SER A 847 -16.82 -13.78 34.82
C SER A 847 -15.92 -14.95 35.25
N TYR A 848 -15.24 -15.61 34.31
CA TYR A 848 -14.29 -16.67 34.60
C TYR A 848 -13.03 -16.18 35.31
N CYS A 849 -12.72 -14.87 35.28
CA CYS A 849 -11.65 -14.30 36.09
C CYS A 849 -11.86 -14.57 37.59
N GLY A 850 -13.10 -14.45 38.07
CA GLY A 850 -13.44 -14.76 39.45
C GLY A 850 -13.31 -16.26 39.78
N ASP A 851 -13.57 -17.14 38.81
CA ASP A 851 -13.40 -18.59 39.00
C ASP A 851 -11.93 -18.99 39.03
N ILE A 852 -11.08 -18.35 38.22
CA ILE A 852 -9.61 -18.51 38.28
C ILE A 852 -9.11 -18.11 39.68
N LEU A 853 -9.50 -16.92 40.17
CA LEU A 853 -9.09 -16.43 41.48
C LEU A 853 -9.53 -17.37 42.62
N LYS A 854 -10.75 -17.92 42.58
CA LYS A 854 -11.24 -18.87 43.59
C LYS A 854 -10.38 -20.14 43.68
N VAL A 855 -9.87 -20.65 42.56
CA VAL A 855 -8.97 -21.82 42.57
C VAL A 855 -7.69 -21.49 43.35
N PHE A 856 -7.11 -20.31 43.12
CA PHE A 856 -5.94 -19.85 43.87
C PHE A 856 -6.24 -19.57 45.35
N GLU A 857 -7.41 -19.00 45.67
CA GLU A 857 -7.80 -18.76 47.07
C GLU A 857 -7.93 -20.07 47.86
N GLN A 858 -8.49 -21.12 47.25
CA GLN A 858 -8.61 -22.45 47.88
C GLN A 858 -7.24 -23.04 48.18
N GLU A 859 -6.28 -22.92 47.25
CA GLU A 859 -4.90 -23.39 47.44
C GLU A 859 -4.15 -22.58 48.52
N ILE A 860 -4.25 -21.24 48.49
CA ILE A 860 -3.52 -20.36 49.42
C ILE A 860 -4.12 -20.40 50.85
N SER A 861 -5.40 -20.78 50.99
CA SER A 861 -6.09 -20.87 52.28
C SER A 861 -6.04 -22.26 52.94
N GLU A 862 -5.65 -23.31 52.23
CA GLU A 862 -5.33 -24.60 52.85
C GLU A 862 -3.97 -24.52 53.56
N PRO A 863 -3.88 -24.75 54.88
CA PRO A 863 -2.60 -24.77 55.57
C PRO A 863 -1.81 -25.99 55.09
N VAL A 864 -0.83 -25.76 54.23
CA VAL A 864 0.18 -26.76 53.86
C VAL A 864 0.82 -27.30 55.15
N SER A 865 0.52 -28.55 55.51
CA SER A 865 1.32 -29.26 56.50
C SER A 865 2.69 -29.51 55.89
N LEU A 866 3.67 -28.70 56.31
CA LEU A 866 5.10 -28.97 56.10
C LEU A 866 5.51 -30.36 56.61
#